data_AF-A0A4Y7K6G6-F1
#
_entry.id   AF-A0A4Y7K6G6-F1
#
_cell.length_a   1.000
_cell.length_b   1.000
_cell.length_c   1.000
_cell.angle_alpha   90.00
_cell.angle_beta   90.00
_cell.angle_gamma   90.00
#
_symmetry.space_group_name_H-M   'P 1'
#
loop_
_entity.id
_entity.type
_entity.pdbx_description
1 polymer ?
#
loop_
_entity_poly.entity_id
_entity_poly.type
_entity_poly.pdbx_seq_one_letter_code
_entity_poly.pdbx_strand_id
1 'polypeptide(L)'
;MGKVTVGVTIVCAAAVCAAATLIVRHRMKSSGRWTKAMSILKEFEEKCATPIGKLRQVADAMTVEMHAGLASEGGSKLKMLISYVDNLPTGDEHGLFYALDLGGTNFRVLRVQLGGKDGRVVKQEFTEVSIPPELMTATSSELFDFIAKELARFIATEGEGFFLPPGSQRELGFTFSFPVKQLSIASGTLIRWTKGFSIDDAVDKDVVGELTKALNRQGIDMRVAALVNDTIGTLAGGKYFNNDVAAAVILGTGTNAAYVERAHAIPKWHGLLPKSGEMVINMEWGNFRSSHLPVTEYDQALDQESLNVGEQIFEKIISGMYLGDIVRRVLCKMAEDAEFFGDVVPPKLRTQFILRTPEMSAMHHDTSQDLRVVGSKLKDIFGISSTPLKTRKVVKELCNIVATRGARLSAAGILGILKKMGKDTVKEGEKQRTVIAMDGGLFEHYTEFSSCLESTLNELLGDEVAHTVVIEHANDGSGIGAALLAASHSQFWRKQQDQKIWQSSLLFANARFKPIFLGTLQPNATLSKLMKRVRDTQKYIRAADACVAATKAMSIFKEFEKQCATSIGKLRQVADAMNAEMHAGLASEGGSKLKMLNSHVDKLPTGNERGLIYALDLGGTNFRVLRVQLGGRDGRVAKQEFTEVSIPPELMTATSTELFDFIAKELARFIATEGQGFFLPPGSRRELGFTFSFPVKQLSISSGTLIRWTKGFSIDDAVDKDVVVELTKALDRQGIDMRVAALVNDTIGTLAGGKYLNNDVAAAVILGTGTNAAYVERAHGLLPKSGEMVINTEWGNFQSSHLPVTEYDQALDQESLNAGEQIFEKIISGMYLGDIVRRVLCKMAEEAGFFGDTVPPKLRTRFVLRTPEMSAMHHDTSPDLAVVGSKLNDIFGISDTSFETRRVVVELCNIVATRAARLSAAGILGILMKMGKDTMDEGEKQRTVIAVDGGLFEHYTEFRSCLQSTLNELLGDEAAHVVIEHANDGSGIGAALLAASHSQYI
;
A
#
# COMPACT_ATOMS: atom_id res chain seq x y z
N MET A 1 56.62 71.31 59.88
CA MET A 1 55.48 70.43 59.58
C MET A 1 54.82 70.65 58.21
N GLY A 2 55.02 71.78 57.50
CA GLY A 2 54.27 72.07 56.25
C GLY A 2 54.64 71.32 54.96
N LYS A 3 55.84 70.74 54.82
CA LYS A 3 56.26 70.06 53.56
C LYS A 3 55.81 68.60 53.45
N VAL A 4 55.60 67.91 54.57
CA VAL A 4 55.15 66.51 54.61
C VAL A 4 53.64 66.42 54.34
N THR A 5 52.86 67.36 54.88
CA THR A 5 51.40 67.41 54.70
C THR A 5 51.01 67.67 53.25
N VAL A 6 51.73 68.55 52.54
CA VAL A 6 51.47 68.84 51.11
C VAL A 6 51.80 67.64 50.22
N GLY A 7 52.90 66.91 50.50
CA GLY A 7 53.25 65.69 49.76
C GLY A 7 52.21 64.58 49.91
N VAL A 8 51.72 64.34 51.14
CA VAL A 8 50.68 63.32 51.41
C VAL A 8 49.35 63.70 50.74
N THR A 9 48.98 64.98 50.73
CA THR A 9 47.72 65.43 50.12
C THR A 9 47.74 65.28 48.59
N ILE A 10 48.88 65.52 47.94
CA ILE A 10 49.04 65.34 46.49
C ILE A 10 49.03 63.86 46.10
N VAL A 11 49.68 63.00 46.88
CA VAL A 11 49.67 61.54 46.62
C VAL A 11 48.27 60.95 46.83
N CYS A 12 47.54 61.37 47.87
CA CYS A 12 46.15 60.94 48.08
C CYS A 12 45.21 61.45 46.97
N ALA A 13 45.36 62.71 46.52
CA ALA A 13 44.55 63.24 45.43
C ALA A 13 44.82 62.54 44.09
N ALA A 14 46.10 62.23 43.80
CA ALA A 14 46.48 61.46 42.61
C ALA A 14 45.96 60.01 42.67
N ALA A 15 46.01 59.36 43.83
CA ALA A 15 45.46 58.02 44.05
C ALA A 15 43.93 58.00 43.88
N VAL A 16 43.21 59.00 44.41
CA VAL A 16 41.75 59.13 44.25
C VAL A 16 41.38 59.43 42.80
N CYS A 17 42.13 60.28 42.10
CA CYS A 17 41.91 60.53 40.67
C CYS A 17 42.20 59.30 39.81
N ALA A 18 43.27 58.55 40.11
CA ALA A 18 43.59 57.29 39.43
C ALA A 18 42.51 56.23 39.69
N ALA A 19 42.03 56.10 40.93
CA ALA A 19 40.93 55.22 41.29
C ALA A 19 39.62 55.63 40.61
N ALA A 20 39.27 56.92 40.58
CA ALA A 20 38.09 57.43 39.89
C ALA A 20 38.17 57.20 38.37
N THR A 21 39.35 57.42 37.76
CA THR A 21 39.58 57.17 36.33
C THR A 21 39.51 55.69 36.00
N LEU A 22 40.04 54.81 36.87
CA LEU A 22 39.90 53.36 36.76
C LEU A 22 38.44 52.93 36.92
N ILE A 23 37.69 53.49 37.87
CA ILE A 23 36.26 53.21 38.07
C ILE A 23 35.44 53.66 36.87
N VAL A 24 35.72 54.85 36.31
CA VAL A 24 35.04 55.37 35.11
C VAL A 24 35.38 54.53 33.89
N ARG A 25 36.66 54.19 33.68
CA ARG A 25 37.11 53.33 32.57
C ARG A 25 36.53 51.91 32.70
N HIS A 26 36.46 51.37 33.91
CA HIS A 26 35.83 50.08 34.19
C HIS A 26 34.31 50.12 33.99
N ARG A 27 33.64 51.21 34.39
CA ARG A 27 32.21 51.44 34.10
C ARG A 27 31.93 51.59 32.61
N MET A 28 32.77 52.33 31.87
CA MET A 28 32.65 52.50 30.41
C MET A 28 32.87 51.16 29.68
N LYS A 29 33.89 50.38 30.08
CA LYS A 29 34.15 49.04 29.52
C LYS A 29 33.00 48.08 29.84
N SER A 30 32.50 48.08 31.08
CA SER A 30 31.34 47.28 31.51
C SER A 30 30.05 47.69 30.77
N SER A 31 29.85 48.99 30.51
CA SER A 31 28.73 49.50 29.72
C SER A 31 28.81 49.04 28.28
N GLY A 32 29.98 49.15 27.63
CA GLY A 32 30.17 48.71 26.23
C GLY A 32 29.98 47.20 26.04
N ARG A 33 30.50 46.40 26.98
CA ARG A 33 30.27 44.94 27.05
C ARG A 33 28.78 44.61 27.15
N TRP A 34 28.06 45.27 28.07
CA TRP A 34 26.62 45.08 28.24
C TRP A 34 25.82 45.48 26.99
N THR A 35 26.15 46.62 26.37
CA THR A 35 25.53 47.07 25.12
C THR A 35 25.70 46.03 24.01
N LYS A 36 26.89 45.43 23.88
CA LYS A 36 27.14 44.38 22.88
C LYS A 36 26.33 43.11 23.17
N ALA A 37 26.27 42.66 24.43
CA ALA A 37 25.43 41.53 24.81
C ALA A 37 23.94 41.78 24.50
N MET A 38 23.45 43.00 24.74
CA MET A 38 22.05 43.36 24.45
C MET A 38 21.79 43.47 22.94
N SER A 39 22.79 43.86 22.15
CA SER A 39 22.71 43.82 20.69
C SER A 39 22.55 42.39 20.18
N ILE A 40 23.33 41.43 20.73
CA ILE A 40 23.23 40.01 20.38
C ILE A 40 21.83 39.48 20.75
N LEU A 41 21.35 39.81 21.96
CA LEU A 41 20.01 39.40 22.42
C LEU A 41 18.92 39.92 21.46
N LYS A 42 18.96 41.22 21.13
CA LYS A 42 17.96 41.87 20.29
C LYS A 42 17.97 41.30 18.86
N GLU A 43 19.14 41.13 18.27
CA GLU A 43 19.27 40.53 16.93
C GLU A 43 18.75 39.09 16.92
N PHE A 44 19.04 38.32 17.97
CA PHE A 44 18.53 36.96 18.11
C PHE A 44 17.00 36.93 18.26
N GLU A 45 16.43 37.81 19.08
CA GLU A 45 14.99 37.98 19.24
C GLU A 45 14.31 38.33 17.90
N GLU A 46 14.82 39.33 17.18
CA GLU A 46 14.31 39.76 15.87
C GLU A 46 14.36 38.63 14.84
N LYS A 47 15.47 37.87 14.78
CA LYS A 47 15.61 36.74 13.85
C LYS A 47 14.73 35.56 14.21
N CYS A 48 14.52 35.30 15.51
CA CYS A 48 13.61 34.26 16.01
C CYS A 48 12.13 34.62 15.89
N ALA A 49 11.80 35.88 15.59
CA ALA A 49 10.43 36.37 15.59
C ALA A 49 9.52 35.62 14.60
N THR A 50 8.39 35.18 15.12
CA THR A 50 7.32 34.45 14.41
C THR A 50 6.00 35.24 14.45
N PRO A 51 5.92 36.39 13.75
CA PRO A 51 4.66 37.13 13.63
C PRO A 51 3.59 36.24 12.98
N ILE A 52 2.31 36.49 13.28
CA ILE A 52 1.22 35.60 12.88
C ILE A 52 1.18 35.35 11.36
N GLY A 53 1.49 36.37 10.55
CA GLY A 53 1.58 36.24 9.09
C GLY A 53 2.67 35.26 8.63
N LYS A 54 3.84 35.24 9.29
CA LYS A 54 4.90 34.27 9.00
C LYS A 54 4.47 32.86 9.41
N LEU A 55 3.78 32.71 10.54
CA LEU A 55 3.26 31.41 10.98
C LEU A 55 2.21 30.85 10.02
N ARG A 56 1.33 31.69 9.46
CA ARG A 56 0.40 31.28 8.39
C ARG A 56 1.15 30.78 7.16
N GLN A 57 2.22 31.46 6.73
CA GLN A 57 3.07 30.99 5.63
C GLN A 57 3.76 29.65 5.93
N VAL A 58 4.21 29.43 7.18
CA VAL A 58 4.75 28.14 7.61
C VAL A 58 3.68 27.04 7.54
N ALA A 59 2.46 27.32 8.01
CA ALA A 59 1.34 26.38 7.94
C ALA A 59 0.95 26.06 6.49
N ASP A 60 0.90 27.06 5.60
CA ASP A 60 0.62 26.87 4.17
C ASP A 60 1.69 26.01 3.50
N ALA A 61 2.97 26.30 3.78
CA ALA A 61 4.09 25.51 3.27
C ALA A 61 4.05 24.06 3.80
N MET A 62 3.67 23.85 5.07
CA MET A 62 3.46 22.52 5.64
C MET A 62 2.39 21.75 4.85
N THR A 63 1.23 22.36 4.60
CA THR A 63 0.16 21.72 3.81
C THR A 63 0.61 21.38 2.39
N VAL A 64 1.38 22.25 1.72
CA VAL A 64 1.95 21.98 0.39
C VAL A 64 2.90 20.79 0.42
N GLU A 65 3.84 20.75 1.37
CA GLU A 65 4.79 19.64 1.51
C GLU A 65 4.07 18.32 1.85
N MET A 66 2.94 18.37 2.58
CA MET A 66 2.11 17.19 2.86
C MET A 66 1.47 16.64 1.58
N HIS A 67 0.92 17.51 0.73
CA HIS A 67 0.40 17.10 -0.58
C HIS A 67 1.49 16.48 -1.46
N ALA A 68 2.67 17.11 -1.52
CA ALA A 68 3.79 16.62 -2.30
C ALA A 68 4.30 15.25 -1.80
N GLY A 69 4.37 15.06 -0.48
CA GLY A 69 4.83 13.79 0.12
C GLY A 69 3.85 12.62 -0.04
N LEU A 70 2.55 12.91 -0.20
CA LEU A 70 1.52 11.89 -0.53
C LEU A 70 1.43 11.60 -2.02
N ALA A 71 1.84 12.52 -2.89
CA ALA A 71 1.73 12.38 -4.33
C ALA A 71 2.68 11.31 -4.89
N SER A 72 3.91 11.23 -4.37
CA SER A 72 4.92 10.26 -4.82
C SER A 72 5.99 10.02 -3.75
N GLU A 73 6.65 8.86 -3.80
CA GLU A 73 7.81 8.60 -2.95
C GLU A 73 8.96 9.56 -3.27
N GLY A 74 9.50 10.22 -2.23
CA GLY A 74 10.55 11.24 -2.38
C GLY A 74 10.07 12.60 -2.92
N GLY A 75 8.76 12.80 -3.13
CA GLY A 75 8.21 14.07 -3.65
C GLY A 75 8.33 15.27 -2.70
N SER A 76 8.69 15.05 -1.45
CA SER A 76 8.78 16.06 -0.38
C SER A 76 9.83 15.67 0.65
N LYS A 77 10.27 16.63 1.47
CA LYS A 77 11.06 16.30 2.67
C LYS A 77 10.19 15.67 3.77
N LEU A 78 8.89 15.94 3.75
CA LEU A 78 7.90 15.16 4.51
C LEU A 78 7.71 13.81 3.82
N LYS A 79 8.09 12.74 4.50
CA LYS A 79 8.00 11.40 3.92
C LYS A 79 6.56 10.93 3.75
N MET A 80 5.65 11.37 4.63
CA MET A 80 4.23 10.98 4.61
C MET A 80 4.07 9.46 4.48
N LEU A 81 4.72 8.73 5.39
CA LEU A 81 4.82 7.28 5.39
C LEU A 81 3.46 6.63 5.66
N ILE A 82 3.17 5.60 4.87
CA ILE A 82 1.97 4.77 5.02
C ILE A 82 2.20 3.82 6.20
N SER A 83 1.33 3.90 7.20
CA SER A 83 1.47 3.10 8.44
C SER A 83 0.90 1.69 8.35
N TYR A 84 0.07 1.40 7.35
CA TYR A 84 -0.75 0.19 7.28
C TYR A 84 -1.76 0.03 8.44
N VAL A 85 -1.97 1.08 9.24
CA VAL A 85 -3.05 1.13 10.22
C VAL A 85 -4.31 1.59 9.50
N ASP A 86 -5.14 0.59 9.15
CA ASP A 86 -6.43 0.77 8.47
C ASP A 86 -7.62 0.77 9.44
N ASN A 87 -7.41 0.30 10.67
CA ASN A 87 -8.43 0.21 11.69
C ASN A 87 -7.88 0.73 13.03
N LEU A 88 -8.28 1.95 13.40
CA LEU A 88 -7.97 2.50 14.71
C LEU A 88 -8.87 1.86 15.80
N PRO A 89 -8.41 1.83 17.05
CA PRO A 89 -9.20 1.26 18.13
C PRO A 89 -10.55 1.98 18.32
N THR A 90 -11.64 1.23 18.51
CA THR A 90 -13.01 1.77 18.62
C THR A 90 -13.50 1.89 20.05
N GLY A 91 -12.83 1.22 20.99
CA GLY A 91 -13.33 1.03 22.34
C GLY A 91 -13.94 -0.34 22.61
N ASP A 92 -14.25 -1.11 21.57
CA ASP A 92 -14.89 -2.41 21.68
C ASP A 92 -13.87 -3.55 21.88
N GLU A 93 -12.58 -3.23 21.96
CA GLU A 93 -11.52 -4.22 22.13
C GLU A 93 -11.60 -4.94 23.48
N HIS A 94 -11.39 -6.25 23.46
CA HIS A 94 -11.42 -7.12 24.64
C HIS A 94 -10.18 -8.02 24.68
N GLY A 95 -9.70 -8.34 25.89
CA GLY A 95 -8.63 -9.33 26.09
C GLY A 95 -7.33 -8.77 26.65
N LEU A 96 -6.35 -9.65 26.80
CA LEU A 96 -5.01 -9.32 27.28
C LEU A 96 -4.06 -9.05 26.11
N PHE A 97 -3.46 -7.87 26.07
CA PHE A 97 -2.50 -7.48 25.05
C PHE A 97 -1.24 -6.92 25.67
N TYR A 98 -0.14 -7.03 24.93
CA TYR A 98 1.16 -6.53 25.32
C TYR A 98 1.59 -5.38 24.43
N ALA A 99 2.44 -4.50 24.97
CA ALA A 99 3.21 -3.57 24.17
C ALA A 99 4.69 -3.58 24.56
N LEU A 100 5.54 -3.35 23.57
CA LEU A 100 6.97 -3.11 23.71
C LEU A 100 7.25 -1.74 23.10
N ASP A 101 7.75 -0.80 23.90
CA ASP A 101 8.13 0.54 23.46
C ASP A 101 9.64 0.71 23.54
N LEU A 102 10.29 0.65 22.37
CA LEU A 102 11.72 0.82 22.20
C LEU A 102 11.99 2.12 21.44
N GLY A 103 12.44 3.13 22.18
CA GLY A 103 12.66 4.47 21.61
C GLY A 103 13.87 5.24 22.12
N GLY A 104 14.70 4.65 22.99
CA GLY A 104 15.88 5.29 23.58
C GLY A 104 16.74 4.32 24.39
N THR A 105 17.49 4.83 25.38
CA THR A 105 18.37 4.03 26.27
C THR A 105 17.60 3.15 27.25
N ASN A 106 16.31 3.39 27.40
CA ASN A 106 15.39 2.52 28.10
C ASN A 106 14.31 2.05 27.11
N PHE A 107 13.79 0.85 27.34
CA PHE A 107 12.55 0.41 26.73
C PHE A 107 11.52 0.08 27.79
N ARG A 108 10.26 0.09 27.40
CA ARG A 108 9.15 -0.25 28.30
C ARG A 108 8.43 -1.48 27.77
N VAL A 109 8.09 -2.37 28.68
CA VAL A 109 7.17 -3.48 28.42
C VAL A 109 5.92 -3.26 29.25
N LEU A 110 4.76 -3.41 28.63
CA LEU A 110 3.49 -3.23 29.31
C LEU A 110 2.47 -4.25 28.85
N ARG A 111 1.46 -4.46 29.70
CA ARG A 111 0.30 -5.30 29.42
C ARG A 111 -0.97 -4.58 29.81
N VAL A 112 -2.01 -4.79 29.01
CA VAL A 112 -3.31 -4.17 29.17
C VAL A 112 -4.39 -5.23 29.09
N GLN A 113 -5.23 -5.28 30.10
CA GLN A 113 -6.48 -6.03 30.09
C GLN A 113 -7.60 -5.10 29.62
N LEU A 114 -8.18 -5.39 28.46
CA LEU A 114 -9.28 -4.64 27.86
C LEU A 114 -10.62 -5.32 28.17
N GLY A 115 -11.61 -4.50 28.54
CA GLY A 115 -12.96 -4.89 28.94
C GLY A 115 -14.06 -4.50 27.96
N GLY A 116 -13.70 -4.04 26.76
CA GLY A 116 -14.63 -3.50 25.76
C GLY A 116 -15.26 -2.18 26.17
N LYS A 117 -16.35 -1.81 25.50
CA LYS A 117 -16.89 -0.44 25.53
C LYS A 117 -17.19 0.11 26.91
N ASP A 118 -17.72 -0.73 27.79
CA ASP A 118 -18.12 -0.35 29.15
C ASP A 118 -16.95 -0.45 30.15
N GLY A 119 -16.03 -1.40 29.96
CA GLY A 119 -14.91 -1.64 30.88
C GLY A 119 -13.63 -0.90 30.52
N ARG A 120 -13.51 -0.44 29.26
CA ARG A 120 -12.31 0.16 28.65
C ARG A 120 -11.03 -0.56 29.09
N VAL A 121 -10.08 0.15 29.69
CA VAL A 121 -8.89 -0.43 30.31
C VAL A 121 -9.24 -0.90 31.71
N VAL A 122 -9.29 -2.22 31.89
CA VAL A 122 -9.60 -2.86 33.18
C VAL A 122 -8.37 -2.85 34.09
N LYS A 123 -7.21 -3.19 33.52
CA LYS A 123 -5.95 -3.27 34.26
C LYS A 123 -4.79 -2.98 33.32
N GLN A 124 -3.80 -2.24 33.82
CA GLN A 124 -2.59 -1.87 33.11
C GLN A 124 -1.40 -2.02 34.05
N GLU A 125 -0.34 -2.65 33.58
CA GLU A 125 0.94 -2.72 34.27
C GLU A 125 2.07 -2.54 33.26
N PHE A 126 3.16 -1.89 33.68
CA PHE A 126 4.35 -1.70 32.86
C PHE A 126 5.62 -1.85 33.69
N THR A 127 6.73 -2.08 33.00
CA THR A 127 8.08 -2.05 33.58
C THR A 127 9.00 -1.36 32.60
N GLU A 128 9.81 -0.44 33.10
CA GLU A 128 10.88 0.20 32.34
C GLU A 128 12.18 -0.57 32.57
N VAL A 129 12.91 -0.82 31.48
CA VAL A 129 14.14 -1.59 31.48
C VAL A 129 15.22 -0.75 30.83
N SER A 130 16.34 -0.60 31.54
CA SER A 130 17.50 0.09 31.01
C SER A 130 18.32 -0.84 30.13
N ILE A 131 18.70 -0.36 28.95
CA ILE A 131 19.53 -1.10 27.99
C ILE A 131 20.99 -0.87 28.38
N PRO A 132 21.75 -1.94 28.71
CA PRO A 132 23.19 -1.83 28.90
C PRO A 132 23.85 -1.14 27.68
N PRO A 133 24.64 -0.08 27.87
CA PRO A 133 25.20 0.70 26.77
C PRO A 133 25.95 -0.15 25.72
N GLU A 134 26.61 -1.22 26.16
CA GLU A 134 27.31 -2.18 25.29
C GLU A 134 26.37 -2.86 24.28
N LEU A 135 25.09 -3.07 24.61
CA LEU A 135 24.10 -3.67 23.70
C LEU A 135 23.60 -2.69 22.63
N MET A 136 23.79 -1.39 22.83
CA MET A 136 23.41 -0.37 21.83
C MET A 136 24.37 -0.34 20.63
N THR A 137 25.53 -1.00 20.74
CA THR A 137 26.57 -1.13 19.70
C THR A 137 26.97 -2.59 19.43
N ALA A 138 26.19 -3.54 19.96
CA ALA A 138 26.43 -4.98 19.81
C ALA A 138 25.82 -5.50 18.49
N THR A 139 25.50 -6.79 18.41
CA THR A 139 24.77 -7.37 17.27
C THR A 139 23.25 -7.29 17.44
N SER A 140 22.49 -7.41 16.33
CA SER A 140 21.03 -7.43 16.36
C SER A 140 20.50 -8.53 17.28
N SER A 141 21.10 -9.73 17.20
CA SER A 141 20.69 -10.87 18.01
C SER A 141 20.84 -10.58 19.50
N GLU A 142 21.95 -9.97 19.94
CA GLU A 142 22.20 -9.69 21.35
C GLU A 142 21.19 -8.68 21.92
N LEU A 143 20.89 -7.60 21.18
CA LEU A 143 19.88 -6.63 21.60
C LEU A 143 18.49 -7.28 21.70
N PHE A 144 18.05 -7.98 20.65
CA PHE A 144 16.71 -8.57 20.63
C PHE A 144 16.58 -9.76 21.60
N ASP A 145 17.64 -10.52 21.86
CA ASP A 145 17.67 -11.58 22.88
C ASP A 145 17.55 -11.01 24.29
N PHE A 146 18.20 -9.86 24.56
CA PHE A 146 18.02 -9.13 25.81
C PHE A 146 16.56 -8.67 25.98
N ILE A 147 15.98 -8.03 24.96
CA ILE A 147 14.59 -7.58 24.98
C ILE A 147 13.63 -8.77 25.22
N ALA A 148 13.81 -9.88 24.49
CA ALA A 148 12.98 -11.07 24.63
C ALA A 148 13.10 -11.68 26.04
N LYS A 149 14.30 -11.72 26.63
CA LYS A 149 14.52 -12.21 28.00
C LYS A 149 13.81 -11.36 29.05
N GLU A 150 13.85 -10.03 28.89
CA GLU A 150 13.16 -9.09 29.78
C GLU A 150 11.63 -9.21 29.63
N LEU A 151 11.15 -9.39 28.40
CA LEU A 151 9.73 -9.64 28.14
C LEU A 151 9.26 -10.98 28.74
N ALA A 152 10.06 -12.05 28.66
CA ALA A 152 9.76 -13.32 29.34
C ALA A 152 9.63 -13.14 30.85
N ARG A 153 10.53 -12.36 31.46
CA ARG A 153 10.47 -12.05 32.90
C ARG A 153 9.20 -11.28 33.24
N PHE A 154 8.81 -10.33 32.41
CA PHE A 154 7.58 -9.56 32.61
C PHE A 154 6.31 -10.42 32.43
N ILE A 155 6.29 -11.36 31.48
CA ILE A 155 5.18 -12.32 31.33
C ILE A 155 5.08 -13.23 32.57
N ALA A 156 6.21 -13.65 33.15
CA ALA A 156 6.22 -14.49 34.34
C ALA A 156 5.63 -13.81 35.60
N THR A 157 5.43 -12.49 35.58
CA THR A 157 4.76 -11.75 36.67
C THR A 157 3.25 -11.58 36.44
N GLU A 158 2.66 -12.23 35.43
CA GLU A 158 1.20 -12.23 35.22
C GLU A 158 0.46 -12.68 36.51
N GLY A 159 -0.22 -11.73 37.16
CA GLY A 159 -0.98 -11.96 38.39
C GLY A 159 -2.49 -11.97 38.19
N GLU A 160 -3.24 -12.05 39.30
CA GLU A 160 -4.70 -11.98 39.28
C GLU A 160 -5.19 -10.68 38.59
N GLY A 161 -6.12 -10.84 37.64
CA GLY A 161 -6.70 -9.74 36.86
C GLY A 161 -6.21 -9.63 35.40
N PHE A 162 -5.23 -10.44 34.99
CA PHE A 162 -4.90 -10.63 33.57
C PHE A 162 -5.33 -12.01 33.11
N PHE A 163 -6.11 -12.07 32.03
CA PHE A 163 -6.67 -13.31 31.53
C PHE A 163 -6.34 -13.49 30.05
N LEU A 164 -5.52 -14.49 29.76
CA LEU A 164 -5.31 -15.00 28.41
C LEU A 164 -6.29 -16.15 28.14
N PRO A 165 -7.20 -16.03 27.16
CA PRO A 165 -8.11 -17.11 26.81
C PRO A 165 -7.39 -18.43 26.47
N PRO A 166 -7.89 -19.60 26.92
CA PRO A 166 -7.32 -20.88 26.56
C PRO A 166 -7.23 -21.06 25.03
N GLY A 167 -6.06 -21.46 24.53
CA GLY A 167 -5.82 -21.62 23.09
C GLY A 167 -5.60 -20.31 22.32
N SER A 168 -5.50 -19.16 23.01
CA SER A 168 -5.06 -17.90 22.40
C SER A 168 -3.57 -17.67 22.64
N GLN A 169 -2.90 -17.13 21.63
CA GLN A 169 -1.52 -16.68 21.70
C GLN A 169 -1.48 -15.24 22.22
N ARG A 170 -0.42 -14.85 22.95
CA ARG A 170 -0.23 -13.45 23.34
C ARG A 170 0.04 -12.58 22.11
N GLU A 171 -0.59 -11.42 22.04
CA GLU A 171 -0.39 -10.48 20.94
C GLU A 171 0.30 -9.20 21.43
N LEU A 172 1.35 -8.79 20.71
CA LEU A 172 2.26 -7.70 21.05
C LEU A 172 2.15 -6.57 20.02
N GLY A 173 1.95 -5.35 20.49
CA GLY A 173 2.23 -4.14 19.73
C GLY A 173 3.68 -3.71 19.95
N PHE A 174 4.44 -3.56 18.88
CA PHE A 174 5.84 -3.17 18.95
C PHE A 174 6.01 -1.72 18.49
N THR A 175 6.07 -0.81 19.45
CA THR A 175 6.48 0.58 19.21
C THR A 175 7.99 0.64 19.02
N PHE A 176 8.41 1.05 17.83
CA PHE A 176 9.82 1.12 17.45
C PHE A 176 10.13 2.49 16.88
N SER A 177 10.61 3.40 17.73
CA SER A 177 10.80 4.82 17.41
C SER A 177 12.13 5.11 16.70
N PHE A 178 12.40 4.35 15.63
CA PHE A 178 13.51 4.58 14.70
C PHE A 178 12.97 4.64 13.27
N PRO A 179 13.73 5.24 12.33
CA PRO A 179 13.34 5.26 10.92
C PRO A 179 13.17 3.85 10.36
N VAL A 180 11.93 3.48 10.03
CA VAL A 180 11.58 2.17 9.44
C VAL A 180 10.83 2.36 8.12
N LYS A 181 11.18 1.55 7.12
CA LYS A 181 10.38 1.36 5.92
C LYS A 181 9.38 0.24 6.20
N GLN A 182 8.17 0.62 6.60
CA GLN A 182 7.12 -0.34 6.93
C GLN A 182 6.61 -1.01 5.65
N LEU A 183 6.50 -2.34 5.68
CA LEU A 183 6.05 -3.17 4.53
C LEU A 183 4.65 -3.75 4.75
N SER A 184 4.22 -3.84 6.01
CA SER A 184 2.87 -4.22 6.42
C SER A 184 2.63 -3.74 7.85
N ILE A 185 1.41 -3.94 8.39
CA ILE A 185 1.13 -3.62 9.79
C ILE A 185 2.06 -4.35 10.76
N ALA A 186 2.63 -5.51 10.41
CA ALA A 186 3.46 -6.32 11.30
C ALA A 186 4.83 -6.66 10.68
N SER A 187 5.39 -5.78 9.85
CA SER A 187 6.75 -5.94 9.30
C SER A 187 7.33 -4.60 8.87
N GLY A 188 8.62 -4.38 9.11
CA GLY A 188 9.27 -3.16 8.66
C GLY A 188 10.78 -3.23 8.75
N THR A 189 11.42 -2.71 7.71
CA THR A 189 12.87 -2.72 7.57
C THR A 189 13.49 -1.49 8.24
N LEU A 190 14.45 -1.68 9.14
CA LEU A 190 15.19 -0.56 9.73
C LEU A 190 16.01 0.16 8.66
N ILE A 191 15.82 1.47 8.51
CA ILE A 191 16.56 2.28 7.54
C ILE A 191 17.92 2.70 8.10
N ARG A 192 17.94 3.16 9.35
CA ARG A 192 19.17 3.55 10.07
C ARG A 192 18.89 3.66 11.55
N TRP A 193 19.91 3.42 12.37
CA TRP A 193 19.84 3.72 13.79
C TRP A 193 19.97 5.23 14.06
N THR A 194 19.41 5.64 15.19
CA THR A 194 19.52 7.00 15.75
C THR A 194 19.69 6.90 17.26
N LYS A 195 19.74 8.03 17.97
CA LYS A 195 19.67 8.08 19.45
C LYS A 195 20.75 7.25 20.17
N GLY A 196 21.94 7.13 19.57
CA GLY A 196 23.08 6.42 20.16
C GLY A 196 23.15 4.92 19.89
N PHE A 197 22.18 4.35 19.16
CA PHE A 197 22.29 2.98 18.65
C PHE A 197 23.19 2.94 17.40
N SER A 198 23.98 1.88 17.27
CA SER A 198 24.85 1.61 16.12
C SER A 198 25.06 0.11 15.95
N ILE A 199 24.02 -0.59 15.50
CA ILE A 199 24.02 -2.04 15.28
C ILE A 199 23.93 -2.30 13.77
N ASP A 200 25.09 -2.38 13.12
CA ASP A 200 25.20 -2.38 11.65
C ASP A 200 24.44 -3.54 11.01
N ASP A 201 24.46 -4.72 11.63
CA ASP A 201 23.80 -5.90 11.09
C ASP A 201 22.27 -5.88 11.25
N ALA A 202 21.69 -4.92 11.96
CA ALA A 202 20.23 -4.74 12.03
C ALA A 202 19.69 -3.82 10.93
N VAL A 203 20.55 -3.00 10.31
CA VAL A 203 20.15 -2.11 9.20
C VAL A 203 19.72 -2.96 8.00
N ASP A 204 18.68 -2.53 7.30
CA ASP A 204 18.05 -3.26 6.19
C ASP A 204 17.43 -4.62 6.55
N LYS A 205 17.34 -4.97 7.84
CA LYS A 205 16.58 -6.13 8.33
C LYS A 205 15.18 -5.76 8.83
N ASP A 206 14.26 -6.71 8.72
CA ASP A 206 12.92 -6.62 9.33
C ASP A 206 13.00 -6.78 10.85
N VAL A 207 12.71 -5.70 11.59
CA VAL A 207 12.83 -5.67 13.06
C VAL A 207 11.79 -6.56 13.74
N VAL A 208 10.65 -6.80 13.09
CA VAL A 208 9.64 -7.75 13.59
C VAL A 208 10.13 -9.18 13.46
N GLY A 209 10.75 -9.51 12.32
CA GLY A 209 11.41 -10.79 12.10
C GLY A 209 12.53 -11.05 13.11
N GLU A 210 13.38 -10.06 13.39
CA GLU A 210 14.46 -10.17 14.37
C GLU A 210 13.93 -10.37 15.80
N LEU A 211 12.93 -9.59 16.23
CA LEU A 211 12.28 -9.79 17.52
C LEU A 211 11.61 -11.17 17.59
N THR A 212 10.90 -11.60 16.55
CA THR A 212 10.24 -12.91 16.50
C THR A 212 11.24 -14.07 16.65
N LYS A 213 12.41 -13.98 16.00
CA LYS A 213 13.49 -14.96 16.17
C LYS A 213 13.96 -15.02 17.63
N ALA A 214 14.12 -13.88 18.28
CA ALA A 214 14.51 -13.80 19.69
C ALA A 214 13.42 -14.37 20.64
N LEU A 215 12.15 -14.05 20.41
CA LEU A 215 11.01 -14.62 21.16
C LEU A 215 11.00 -16.15 21.06
N ASN A 216 11.20 -16.69 19.85
CA ASN A 216 11.27 -18.13 19.61
C ASN A 216 12.45 -18.79 20.33
N ARG A 217 13.63 -18.18 20.33
CA ARG A 217 14.81 -18.67 21.07
C ARG A 217 14.56 -18.70 22.58
N GLN A 218 13.77 -17.77 23.11
CA GLN A 218 13.38 -17.71 24.52
C GLN A 218 12.14 -18.59 24.84
N GLY A 219 11.54 -19.26 23.85
CA GLY A 219 10.36 -20.11 24.04
C GLY A 219 9.09 -19.35 24.40
N ILE A 220 8.98 -18.08 24.01
CA ILE A 220 7.82 -17.23 24.31
C ILE A 220 6.76 -17.40 23.22
N ASP A 221 5.58 -17.91 23.59
CA ASP A 221 4.44 -17.99 22.68
C ASP A 221 3.73 -16.64 22.54
N MET A 222 4.27 -15.81 21.64
CA MET A 222 3.80 -14.45 21.39
C MET A 222 3.96 -14.05 19.93
N ARG A 223 2.94 -13.39 19.39
CA ARG A 223 2.91 -12.83 18.04
C ARG A 223 3.01 -11.32 18.09
N VAL A 224 3.91 -10.75 17.28
CA VAL A 224 3.88 -9.31 16.98
C VAL A 224 2.71 -9.03 16.05
N ALA A 225 1.67 -8.40 16.58
CA ALA A 225 0.44 -8.11 15.85
C ALA A 225 0.50 -6.78 15.08
N ALA A 226 1.29 -5.83 15.57
CA ALA A 226 1.49 -4.53 14.93
C ALA A 226 2.90 -3.97 15.24
N LEU A 227 3.55 -3.42 14.22
CA LEU A 227 4.72 -2.55 14.30
C LEU A 227 4.24 -1.10 14.20
N VAL A 228 4.65 -0.27 15.15
CA VAL A 228 4.02 1.03 15.40
C VAL A 228 5.09 2.10 15.56
N ASN A 229 4.87 3.28 14.97
CA ASN A 229 5.61 4.49 15.35
C ASN A 229 4.97 5.12 16.59
N ASP A 230 5.76 5.64 17.52
CA ASP A 230 5.26 6.29 18.76
C ASP A 230 4.08 7.24 18.55
N THR A 231 4.15 8.08 17.52
CA THR A 231 3.12 9.08 17.20
C THR A 231 1.81 8.43 16.75
N ILE A 232 1.90 7.31 16.04
CA ILE A 232 0.73 6.49 15.66
C ILE A 232 0.15 5.80 16.90
N GLY A 233 1.00 5.31 17.81
CA GLY A 233 0.57 4.81 19.10
C GLY A 233 -0.23 5.86 19.87
N THR A 234 0.31 7.08 20.01
CA THR A 234 -0.37 8.21 20.64
C THR A 234 -1.70 8.53 19.98
N LEU A 235 -1.79 8.48 18.65
CA LEU A 235 -3.04 8.64 17.91
C LEU A 235 -4.05 7.54 18.26
N ALA A 236 -3.62 6.28 18.25
CA ALA A 236 -4.48 5.14 18.56
C ALA A 236 -4.97 5.13 20.01
N GLY A 237 -4.09 5.46 20.96
CA GLY A 237 -4.43 5.64 22.36
C GLY A 237 -5.44 6.76 22.57
N GLY A 238 -5.22 7.92 21.94
CA GLY A 238 -6.17 9.02 21.93
C GLY A 238 -7.52 8.61 21.33
N LYS A 239 -7.52 8.00 20.15
CA LYS A 239 -8.72 7.57 19.43
C LYS A 239 -9.57 6.60 20.24
N TYR A 240 -8.92 5.68 20.95
CA TYR A 240 -9.61 4.73 21.81
C TYR A 240 -10.46 5.41 22.88
N PHE A 241 -9.94 6.45 23.54
CA PHE A 241 -10.70 7.18 24.56
C PHE A 241 -11.61 8.27 23.99
N ASN A 242 -11.25 8.82 22.82
CA ASN A 242 -11.94 9.95 22.21
C ASN A 242 -12.05 9.81 20.69
N ASN A 243 -13.26 9.56 20.18
CA ASN A 243 -13.52 9.39 18.75
C ASN A 243 -13.24 10.64 17.91
N ASP A 244 -13.15 11.83 18.52
CA ASP A 244 -12.86 13.09 17.83
C ASP A 244 -11.37 13.26 17.51
N VAL A 245 -10.50 12.38 18.02
CA VAL A 245 -9.06 12.39 17.72
C VAL A 245 -8.83 12.15 16.24
N ALA A 246 -8.14 13.09 15.60
CA ALA A 246 -7.85 13.08 14.18
C ALA A 246 -6.35 13.19 13.85
N ALA A 247 -5.56 13.72 14.80
CA ALA A 247 -4.12 13.82 14.68
C ALA A 247 -3.45 13.56 16.03
N ALA A 248 -2.18 13.21 15.98
CA ALA A 248 -1.31 13.13 17.14
C ALA A 248 0.02 13.80 16.87
N VAL A 249 0.61 14.37 17.91
CA VAL A 249 1.88 15.08 17.85
C VAL A 249 2.74 14.69 19.05
N ILE A 250 3.99 14.33 18.76
CA ILE A 250 5.03 14.14 19.77
C ILE A 250 5.88 15.40 19.86
N LEU A 251 6.01 15.96 21.06
CA LEU A 251 6.95 17.02 21.40
C LEU A 251 7.71 16.58 22.66
N GLY A 252 8.82 15.89 22.44
CA GLY A 252 9.69 15.34 23.49
C GLY A 252 11.16 15.58 23.17
N THR A 253 12.00 14.55 23.28
CA THR A 253 13.40 14.60 22.83
C THR A 253 13.47 14.93 21.34
N GLY A 254 12.67 14.23 20.52
CA GLY A 254 12.42 14.56 19.13
C GLY A 254 11.01 15.13 18.93
N THR A 255 10.60 15.25 17.68
CA THR A 255 9.22 15.64 17.35
C THR A 255 8.74 14.96 16.07
N ASN A 256 7.49 14.53 16.08
CA ASN A 256 6.82 13.95 14.93
C ASN A 256 5.31 14.19 14.99
N ALA A 257 4.62 14.00 13.87
CA ALA A 257 3.17 14.09 13.78
C ALA A 257 2.59 12.96 12.92
N ALA A 258 1.41 12.50 13.30
CA ALA A 258 0.62 11.55 12.54
C ALA A 258 -0.84 12.03 12.47
N TYR A 259 -1.55 11.69 11.41
CA TYR A 259 -2.96 12.04 11.27
C TYR A 259 -3.72 11.02 10.43
N VAL A 260 -5.04 11.08 10.50
CA VAL A 260 -5.95 10.23 9.74
C VAL A 260 -6.22 10.86 8.37
N GLU A 261 -5.73 10.23 7.31
CA GLU A 261 -5.94 10.66 5.92
C GLU A 261 -7.02 9.81 5.25
N ARG A 262 -7.75 10.42 4.31
CA ARG A 262 -8.65 9.68 3.42
C ARG A 262 -7.82 8.82 2.47
N ALA A 263 -8.01 7.51 2.48
CA ALA A 263 -7.15 6.59 1.75
C ALA A 263 -7.11 6.85 0.23
N HIS A 264 -8.22 7.31 -0.36
CA HIS A 264 -8.28 7.71 -1.78
C HIS A 264 -7.53 9.01 -2.10
N ALA A 265 -7.16 9.80 -1.09
CA ALA A 265 -6.41 11.04 -1.24
C ALA A 265 -4.88 10.82 -1.10
N ILE A 266 -4.41 9.58 -1.23
CA ILE A 266 -3.00 9.17 -1.17
C ILE A 266 -2.58 8.63 -2.55
N PRO A 267 -2.19 9.48 -3.52
CA PRO A 267 -1.85 9.01 -4.87
C PRO A 267 -0.72 7.99 -4.93
N LYS A 268 0.25 8.03 -3.99
CA LYS A 268 1.34 7.05 -3.94
C LYS A 268 0.93 5.68 -3.39
N TRP A 269 -0.26 5.55 -2.81
CA TRP A 269 -0.80 4.29 -2.32
C TRP A 269 -1.55 3.56 -3.44
N HIS A 270 -1.08 2.36 -3.77
CA HIS A 270 -1.67 1.51 -4.80
C HIS A 270 -2.21 0.18 -4.23
N GLY A 271 -2.17 0.02 -2.91
CA GLY A 271 -2.70 -1.16 -2.22
C GLY A 271 -4.21 -1.09 -2.03
N LEU A 272 -4.79 -2.14 -1.45
CA LEU A 272 -6.22 -2.20 -1.17
C LEU A 272 -6.66 -1.01 -0.30
N LEU A 273 -7.84 -0.46 -0.59
CA LEU A 273 -8.40 0.56 0.26
C LEU A 273 -8.80 -0.06 1.61
N PRO A 274 -8.44 0.59 2.72
CA PRO A 274 -8.83 0.17 4.06
C PRO A 274 -10.35 0.17 4.20
N LYS A 275 -10.92 -0.77 4.99
CA LYS A 275 -12.38 -0.90 5.17
C LYS A 275 -13.04 0.37 5.71
N SER A 276 -12.31 1.12 6.54
CA SER A 276 -12.73 2.40 7.10
C SER A 276 -12.74 3.53 6.05
N GLY A 277 -12.05 3.35 4.92
CA GLY A 277 -11.71 4.43 3.98
C GLY A 277 -10.62 5.38 4.51
N GLU A 278 -10.06 5.10 5.68
CA GLU A 278 -9.09 5.91 6.39
C GLU A 278 -7.74 5.18 6.51
N MET A 279 -6.64 5.92 6.37
CA MET A 279 -5.28 5.43 6.55
C MET A 279 -4.52 6.40 7.45
N VAL A 280 -3.89 5.88 8.50
CA VAL A 280 -3.03 6.73 9.33
C VAL A 280 -1.73 7.02 8.59
N ILE A 281 -1.33 8.29 8.52
CA ILE A 281 -0.08 8.73 7.92
C ILE A 281 0.88 9.19 9.00
N ASN A 282 2.10 8.67 8.98
CA ASN A 282 3.22 9.22 9.74
C ASN A 282 3.94 10.27 8.87
N MET A 283 3.93 11.53 9.31
CA MET A 283 4.45 12.62 8.50
C MET A 283 5.97 12.64 8.42
N GLU A 284 6.67 12.15 9.45
CA GLU A 284 8.11 12.38 9.66
C GLU A 284 8.44 13.89 9.59
N TRP A 285 7.66 14.71 10.29
CA TRP A 285 7.63 16.16 10.07
C TRP A 285 8.88 16.90 10.52
N GLY A 286 9.78 16.22 11.25
CA GLY A 286 11.01 16.82 11.76
C GLY A 286 11.90 17.30 10.62
N ASN A 287 11.78 16.67 9.45
CA ASN A 287 12.52 17.02 8.24
C ASN A 287 11.89 18.15 7.41
N PHE A 288 10.77 18.72 7.86
CA PHE A 288 10.14 19.86 7.18
C PHE A 288 11.15 21.00 7.00
N ARG A 289 11.12 21.63 5.83
CA ARG A 289 11.95 22.79 5.52
C ARG A 289 11.16 23.78 4.69
N SER A 290 11.30 25.06 5.04
CA SER A 290 10.70 26.16 4.29
C SER A 290 11.56 27.41 4.44
N SER A 291 11.57 28.26 3.42
CA SER A 291 12.16 29.61 3.50
C SER A 291 11.48 30.49 4.54
N HIS A 292 10.27 30.13 4.99
CA HIS A 292 9.53 30.85 6.02
C HIS A 292 9.97 30.49 7.45
N LEU A 293 10.79 29.46 7.64
CA LEU A 293 11.32 29.12 8.96
C LEU A 293 12.34 30.17 9.43
N PRO A 294 12.22 30.71 10.65
CA PRO A 294 13.15 31.69 11.22
C PRO A 294 14.45 31.02 11.71
N VAL A 295 15.20 30.42 10.78
CA VAL A 295 16.48 29.76 11.05
C VAL A 295 17.56 30.82 11.25
N THR A 296 18.27 30.75 12.38
CA THR A 296 19.35 31.65 12.76
C THR A 296 20.74 31.05 12.53
N GLU A 297 21.78 31.85 12.70
CA GLU A 297 23.18 31.38 12.67
C GLU A 297 23.48 30.31 13.74
N TYR A 298 22.77 30.35 14.87
CA TYR A 298 22.94 29.36 15.94
C TYR A 298 22.33 28.01 15.57
N ASP A 299 21.19 28.03 14.89
CA ASP A 299 20.53 26.82 14.38
C ASP A 299 21.37 26.20 13.25
N GLN A 300 21.96 27.03 12.37
CA GLN A 300 22.89 26.59 11.34
C GLN A 300 24.15 25.97 11.94
N ALA A 301 24.77 26.61 12.95
CA ALA A 301 25.92 26.06 13.64
C ALA A 301 25.59 24.74 14.36
N LEU A 302 24.41 24.67 14.98
CA LEU A 302 23.91 23.43 15.58
C LEU A 302 23.77 22.32 14.54
N ASP A 303 23.19 22.63 13.38
CA ASP A 303 23.02 21.68 12.28
C ASP A 303 24.36 21.16 11.74
N GLN A 304 25.33 22.06 11.50
CA GLN A 304 26.67 21.70 11.01
C GLN A 304 27.47 20.81 11.96
N GLU A 305 27.22 20.92 13.26
CA GLU A 305 27.87 20.10 14.29
C GLU A 305 27.05 18.85 14.66
N SER A 306 25.87 18.66 14.07
CA SER A 306 24.98 17.53 14.35
C SER A 306 25.36 16.28 13.54
N LEU A 307 24.87 15.12 13.98
CA LEU A 307 25.08 13.84 13.28
C LEU A 307 24.39 13.77 11.91
N ASN A 308 23.39 14.61 11.68
CA ASN A 308 22.51 14.58 10.51
C ASN A 308 22.41 15.97 9.86
N VAL A 309 23.57 16.50 9.44
CA VAL A 309 23.71 17.83 8.82
C VAL A 309 22.75 17.98 7.65
N GLY A 310 21.97 19.07 7.63
CA GLY A 310 21.01 19.40 6.59
C GLY A 310 19.68 18.63 6.65
N GLU A 311 19.53 17.69 7.59
CA GLU A 311 18.29 16.95 7.86
C GLU A 311 17.68 17.38 9.20
N GLN A 312 16.39 17.07 9.40
CA GLN A 312 15.65 17.33 10.64
C GLN A 312 15.67 18.82 11.08
N ILE A 313 15.67 19.75 10.13
CA ILE A 313 15.79 21.19 10.40
C ILE A 313 14.63 21.72 11.25
N PHE A 314 13.40 21.27 10.99
CA PHE A 314 12.23 21.67 11.78
C PHE A 314 12.31 21.10 13.21
N GLU A 315 12.68 19.84 13.36
CA GLU A 315 12.91 19.23 14.68
C GLU A 315 13.98 19.99 15.48
N LYS A 316 15.12 20.30 14.85
CA LYS A 316 16.25 21.01 15.48
C LYS A 316 15.90 22.35 16.10
N ILE A 317 14.83 23.00 15.64
CA ILE A 317 14.41 24.31 16.16
C ILE A 317 13.20 24.26 17.09
N ILE A 318 12.56 23.09 17.28
CA ILE A 318 11.36 22.94 18.13
C ILE A 318 11.45 21.86 19.22
N SER A 319 12.28 20.82 19.08
CA SER A 319 12.27 19.67 19.99
C SER A 319 13.23 19.78 21.17
N GLY A 320 12.91 19.05 22.25
CA GLY A 320 13.58 19.12 23.53
C GLY A 320 15.05 18.68 23.54
N MET A 321 15.54 17.96 22.52
CA MET A 321 16.98 17.68 22.41
C MET A 321 17.80 18.95 22.13
N TYR A 322 17.22 19.92 21.42
CA TYR A 322 17.97 21.03 20.82
C TYR A 322 17.73 22.39 21.47
N LEU A 323 16.55 22.64 22.08
CA LEU A 323 16.22 23.96 22.65
C LEU A 323 17.28 24.46 23.65
N GLY A 324 17.72 23.60 24.57
CA GLY A 324 18.76 23.94 25.53
C GLY A 324 20.13 24.25 24.88
N ASP A 325 20.51 23.52 23.82
CA ASP A 325 21.78 23.77 23.13
C ASP A 325 21.76 25.07 22.31
N ILE A 326 20.60 25.46 21.78
CA ILE A 326 20.42 26.77 21.13
C ILE A 326 20.65 27.89 22.14
N VAL A 327 20.05 27.81 23.33
CA VAL A 327 20.30 28.78 24.41
C VAL A 327 21.78 28.81 24.78
N ARG A 328 22.42 27.64 24.92
CA ARG A 328 23.87 27.53 25.21
C ARG A 328 24.71 28.21 24.13
N ARG A 329 24.41 28.03 22.84
CA ARG A 329 25.15 28.64 21.73
C ARG A 329 25.09 30.16 21.77
N VAL A 330 23.90 30.72 22.04
CA VAL A 330 23.74 32.18 22.20
C VAL A 330 24.53 32.68 23.41
N LEU A 331 24.46 31.97 24.54
CA LEU A 331 25.24 32.30 25.74
C LEU A 331 26.75 32.21 25.50
N CYS A 332 27.21 31.23 24.72
CA CYS A 332 28.61 31.08 24.34
C CYS A 332 29.07 32.28 23.51
N LYS A 333 28.30 32.69 22.51
CA LYS A 333 28.60 33.89 21.72
C LYS A 333 28.61 35.15 22.58
N MET A 334 27.65 35.31 23.51
CA MET A 334 27.66 36.43 24.44
C MET A 334 28.89 36.42 25.36
N ALA A 335 29.34 35.23 25.80
CA ALA A 335 30.54 35.10 26.62
C ALA A 335 31.81 35.47 25.84
N GLU A 336 31.92 35.04 24.58
CA GLU A 336 33.07 35.29 23.70
C GLU A 336 33.12 36.74 23.22
N ASP A 337 32.01 37.22 22.65
CA ASP A 337 31.97 38.49 21.96
C ASP A 337 31.76 39.67 22.91
N ALA A 338 31.04 39.47 24.03
CA ALA A 338 30.65 40.53 24.94
C ALA A 338 31.18 40.37 26.37
N GLU A 339 32.03 39.36 26.63
CA GLU A 339 32.58 39.07 27.96
C GLU A 339 31.47 38.97 29.03
N PHE A 340 30.33 38.38 28.65
CA PHE A 340 29.07 38.43 29.39
C PHE A 340 29.15 37.81 30.80
N PHE A 341 30.01 36.80 30.98
CA PHE A 341 30.29 36.16 32.26
C PHE A 341 31.65 36.55 32.87
N GLY A 342 32.28 37.60 32.33
CA GLY A 342 33.64 38.02 32.67
C GLY A 342 34.63 37.80 31.53
N ASP A 343 35.90 38.08 31.81
CA ASP A 343 36.99 38.10 30.81
C ASP A 343 37.39 36.67 30.33
N VAL A 344 36.92 35.62 31.00
CA VAL A 344 37.19 34.21 30.66
C VAL A 344 35.88 33.50 30.34
N VAL A 345 35.80 32.89 29.17
CA VAL A 345 34.66 32.05 28.78
C VAL A 345 34.64 30.79 29.64
N PRO A 346 33.56 30.48 30.38
CA PRO A 346 33.47 29.27 31.19
C PRO A 346 33.69 28.01 30.32
N PRO A 347 34.65 27.12 30.63
CA PRO A 347 34.98 25.98 29.77
C PRO A 347 33.78 25.06 29.49
N LYS A 348 32.95 24.83 30.52
CA LYS A 348 31.72 24.02 30.41
C LYS A 348 30.70 24.60 29.44
N LEU A 349 30.71 25.91 29.17
CA LEU A 349 29.79 26.55 28.22
C LEU A 349 30.07 26.12 26.76
N ARG A 350 31.27 25.62 26.47
CA ARG A 350 31.67 25.09 25.16
C ARG A 350 31.24 23.65 24.94
N THR A 351 30.86 22.93 26.00
CA THR A 351 30.41 21.53 25.90
C THR A 351 29.02 21.48 25.27
N GLN A 352 28.92 20.88 24.09
CA GLN A 352 27.64 20.69 23.39
C GLN A 352 26.65 19.91 24.26
N PHE A 353 25.36 20.26 24.17
CA PHE A 353 24.24 19.61 24.86
C PHE A 353 24.32 19.57 26.40
N ILE A 354 25.25 20.31 27.02
CA ILE A 354 25.38 20.36 28.48
C ILE A 354 24.17 21.02 29.17
N LEU A 355 23.53 21.97 28.48
CA LEU A 355 22.28 22.58 28.91
C LEU A 355 21.13 21.83 28.23
N ARG A 356 20.41 21.02 29.00
CA ARG A 356 19.25 20.29 28.48
C ARG A 356 17.96 21.07 28.77
N THR A 357 16.91 20.68 28.08
CA THR A 357 15.61 21.37 28.15
C THR A 357 14.94 21.35 29.53
N PRO A 358 15.06 20.31 30.38
CA PRO A 358 14.55 20.39 31.75
C PRO A 358 15.18 21.51 32.57
N GLU A 359 16.49 21.75 32.41
CA GLU A 359 17.17 22.85 33.08
C GLU A 359 16.76 24.21 32.49
N MET A 360 16.58 24.31 31.16
CA MET A 360 15.99 25.49 30.51
C MET A 360 14.58 25.80 31.01
N SER A 361 13.72 24.78 31.11
CA SER A 361 12.36 24.88 31.65
C SER A 361 12.37 25.40 33.09
N ALA A 362 13.24 24.85 33.96
CA ALA A 362 13.38 25.32 35.33
C ALA A 362 13.83 26.81 35.43
N MET A 363 14.70 27.25 34.51
CA MET A 363 15.11 28.67 34.45
C MET A 363 13.99 29.58 33.95
N HIS A 364 13.16 29.11 33.02
CA HIS A 364 12.05 29.88 32.47
C HIS A 364 10.89 30.05 33.48
N HIS A 365 10.55 28.96 34.19
CA HIS A 365 9.55 28.95 35.27
C HIS A 365 9.95 29.76 36.52
N ASP A 366 11.20 30.27 36.60
CA ASP A 366 11.68 30.95 37.79
C ASP A 366 10.95 32.29 38.01
N THR A 367 10.05 32.32 38.99
CA THR A 367 9.28 33.50 39.40
C THR A 367 9.88 34.22 40.62
N SER A 368 11.03 33.75 41.13
CA SER A 368 11.67 34.40 42.28
C SER A 368 12.16 35.81 41.94
N GLN A 369 12.04 36.75 42.89
CA GLN A 369 12.38 38.16 42.65
C GLN A 369 13.82 38.37 42.18
N ASP A 370 14.75 37.53 42.66
CA ASP A 370 16.14 37.58 42.29
C ASP A 370 16.51 36.60 41.16
N LEU A 371 15.60 35.75 40.68
CA LEU A 371 15.88 34.64 39.74
C LEU A 371 16.90 33.63 40.31
N ARG A 372 16.65 33.13 41.52
CA ARG A 372 17.55 32.20 42.23
C ARG A 372 17.76 30.89 41.50
N VAL A 373 16.73 30.34 40.84
CA VAL A 373 16.83 29.08 40.09
C VAL A 373 17.73 29.27 38.87
N VAL A 374 17.58 30.39 38.15
CA VAL A 374 18.50 30.75 37.05
C VAL A 374 19.94 30.81 37.54
N GLY A 375 20.19 31.48 38.66
CA GLY A 375 21.52 31.55 39.27
C GLY A 375 22.08 30.17 39.66
N SER A 376 21.25 29.31 40.28
CA SER A 376 21.65 27.94 40.65
C SER A 376 22.01 27.12 39.43
N LYS A 377 21.16 27.10 38.40
CA LYS A 377 21.42 26.31 37.18
C LYS A 377 22.68 26.79 36.45
N LEU A 378 22.92 28.10 36.36
CA LEU A 378 24.16 28.64 35.79
C LEU A 378 25.41 28.20 36.58
N LYS A 379 25.31 28.15 37.90
CA LYS A 379 26.37 27.65 38.78
C LYS A 379 26.58 26.15 38.62
N ASP A 380 25.52 25.36 38.72
CA ASP A 380 25.58 23.90 38.77
C ASP A 380 26.03 23.31 37.42
N ILE A 381 25.51 23.86 36.31
CA ILE A 381 25.77 23.37 34.95
C ILE A 381 27.10 23.93 34.43
N PHE A 382 27.30 25.25 34.48
CA PHE A 382 28.43 25.91 33.83
C PHE A 382 29.57 26.30 34.77
N GLY A 383 29.39 26.19 36.10
CA GLY A 383 30.36 26.66 37.09
C GLY A 383 30.32 28.18 37.35
N ILE A 384 29.28 28.89 36.88
CA ILE A 384 29.21 30.35 36.93
C ILE A 384 28.60 30.78 38.28
N SER A 385 29.45 31.14 39.25
CA SER A 385 29.03 31.35 40.65
C SER A 385 28.57 32.77 41.01
N SER A 386 28.91 33.79 40.22
CA SER A 386 28.57 35.21 40.50
C SER A 386 27.77 35.81 39.35
N THR A 387 26.43 35.70 39.42
CA THR A 387 25.52 36.18 38.37
C THR A 387 24.63 37.32 38.87
N PRO A 388 24.89 38.58 38.48
CA PRO A 388 24.00 39.70 38.79
C PRO A 388 22.56 39.45 38.28
N LEU A 389 21.55 40.02 38.95
CA LEU A 389 20.15 39.89 38.54
C LEU A 389 19.93 40.25 37.05
N LYS A 390 20.57 41.31 36.56
CA LYS A 390 20.50 41.69 35.14
C LYS A 390 20.92 40.57 34.19
N THR A 391 21.99 39.84 34.52
CA THR A 391 22.49 38.70 33.72
C THR A 391 21.49 37.55 33.75
N ARG A 392 20.91 37.27 34.92
CA ARG A 392 19.88 36.23 35.07
C ARG A 392 18.61 36.55 34.27
N LYS A 393 18.20 37.82 34.21
CA LYS A 393 17.08 38.27 33.37
C LYS A 393 17.30 37.99 31.89
N VAL A 394 18.51 38.25 31.39
CA VAL A 394 18.87 37.98 29.98
C VAL A 394 18.86 36.49 29.67
N VAL A 395 19.38 35.66 30.58
CA VAL A 395 19.35 34.20 30.42
C VAL A 395 17.90 33.69 30.39
N LYS A 396 17.05 34.18 31.28
CA LYS A 396 15.62 33.88 31.27
C LYS A 396 14.94 34.32 29.96
N GLU A 397 15.28 35.50 29.45
CA GLU A 397 14.75 36.01 28.18
C GLU A 397 15.17 35.14 26.99
N LEU A 398 16.42 34.66 26.95
CA LEU A 398 16.85 33.70 25.93
C LEU A 398 16.05 32.40 25.98
N CYS A 399 15.74 31.91 27.19
CA CYS A 399 14.89 30.73 27.35
C CYS A 399 13.48 31.01 26.78
N ASN A 400 12.92 32.19 27.09
CA ASN A 400 11.63 32.63 26.59
C ASN A 400 11.59 32.71 25.05
N ILE A 401 12.56 33.36 24.42
CA ILE A 401 12.65 33.50 22.96
C ILE A 401 12.69 32.13 22.27
N VAL A 402 13.55 31.22 22.75
CA VAL A 402 13.72 29.89 22.15
C VAL A 402 12.47 29.03 22.34
N ALA A 403 11.90 29.00 23.55
CA ALA A 403 10.69 28.24 23.85
C ALA A 403 9.48 28.78 23.05
N THR A 404 9.31 30.10 23.01
CA THR A 404 8.23 30.76 22.26
C THR A 404 8.33 30.46 20.77
N ARG A 405 9.53 30.55 20.18
CA ARG A 405 9.73 30.19 18.77
C ARG A 405 9.34 28.73 18.51
N GLY A 406 9.82 27.79 19.34
CA GLY A 406 9.52 26.37 19.19
C GLY A 406 8.01 26.06 19.29
N ALA A 407 7.33 26.62 20.30
CA ALA A 407 5.91 26.44 20.52
C ALA A 407 5.06 27.01 19.37
N ARG A 408 5.40 28.23 18.91
CA ARG A 408 4.69 28.91 17.81
C ARG A 408 4.85 28.20 16.47
N LEU A 409 6.04 27.67 16.19
CA LEU A 409 6.27 26.85 14.99
C LEU A 409 5.54 25.51 15.06
N SER A 410 5.48 24.89 16.23
CA SER A 410 4.70 23.66 16.45
C SER A 410 3.20 23.92 16.18
N ALA A 411 2.66 25.04 16.66
CA ALA A 411 1.28 25.45 16.38
C ALA A 411 1.02 25.68 14.87
N ALA A 412 1.97 26.28 14.14
CA ALA A 412 1.86 26.41 12.68
C ALA A 412 1.92 25.06 11.94
N GLY A 413 2.75 24.11 12.41
CA GLY A 413 2.76 22.75 11.89
C GLY A 413 1.42 22.05 12.08
N ILE A 414 0.84 22.14 13.29
CA ILE A 414 -0.49 21.63 13.62
C ILE A 414 -1.56 22.26 12.73
N LEU A 415 -1.54 23.58 12.54
CA LEU A 415 -2.46 24.25 11.62
C LEU A 415 -2.33 23.68 10.21
N GLY A 416 -1.10 23.42 9.73
CA GLY A 416 -0.89 22.79 8.42
C GLY A 416 -1.59 21.43 8.26
N ILE A 417 -1.63 20.62 9.34
CA ILE A 417 -2.37 19.35 9.39
C ILE A 417 -3.88 19.60 9.37
N LEU A 418 -4.38 20.55 10.18
CA LEU A 418 -5.80 20.91 10.21
C LEU A 418 -6.28 21.39 8.84
N LYS A 419 -5.49 22.24 8.15
CA LYS A 419 -5.73 22.67 6.77
C LYS A 419 -5.79 21.51 5.80
N LYS A 420 -4.85 20.56 5.90
CA LYS A 420 -4.82 19.37 5.04
C LYS A 420 -6.08 18.51 5.21
N MET A 421 -6.61 18.43 6.43
CA MET A 421 -7.86 17.73 6.74
C MET A 421 -9.12 18.55 6.40
N GLY A 422 -8.98 19.82 6.04
CA GLY A 422 -10.11 20.74 5.84
C GLY A 422 -10.87 21.05 7.13
N LYS A 423 -10.16 21.04 8.26
CA LYS A 423 -10.66 21.28 9.63
C LYS A 423 -10.22 22.63 10.19
N ASP A 424 -9.76 23.54 9.32
CA ASP A 424 -9.37 24.91 9.63
C ASP A 424 -10.51 25.93 9.39
N THR A 425 -11.70 25.48 9.01
CA THR A 425 -12.90 26.30 8.77
C THR A 425 -14.15 25.61 9.31
N VAL A 426 -15.15 26.38 9.78
CA VAL A 426 -16.47 25.84 10.18
C VAL A 426 -17.35 25.65 8.94
N LYS A 427 -17.92 24.45 8.75
CA LYS A 427 -18.91 24.18 7.71
C LYS A 427 -20.32 24.16 8.30
N GLU A 428 -21.28 24.83 7.65
CA GLU A 428 -22.68 24.83 8.08
C GLU A 428 -23.25 23.41 8.12
N GLY A 429 -23.77 23.01 9.30
CA GLY A 429 -24.42 21.71 9.51
C GLY A 429 -23.53 20.61 10.09
N GLU A 430 -22.21 20.79 10.17
CA GLU A 430 -21.28 19.80 10.76
C GLU A 430 -20.86 20.21 12.18
N LYS A 431 -21.25 19.42 13.20
CA LYS A 431 -20.61 19.49 14.53
C LYS A 431 -19.27 18.75 14.46
N GLN A 432 -18.18 19.40 14.07
CA GLN A 432 -16.85 18.77 14.00
C GLN A 432 -15.94 19.24 15.13
N ARG A 433 -16.12 18.66 16.32
CA ARG A 433 -15.05 18.70 17.32
C ARG A 433 -13.86 17.90 16.79
N THR A 434 -12.66 18.45 16.86
CA THR A 434 -11.42 17.83 16.40
C THR A 434 -10.43 17.81 17.53
N VAL A 435 -9.93 16.63 17.88
CA VAL A 435 -8.95 16.48 18.94
C VAL A 435 -7.58 16.17 18.37
N ILE A 436 -6.56 16.81 18.92
CA ILE A 436 -5.16 16.53 18.68
C ILE A 436 -4.59 15.90 19.94
N ALA A 437 -4.17 14.64 19.84
CA ALA A 437 -3.52 13.93 20.93
C ALA A 437 -2.05 14.36 21.01
N MET A 438 -1.63 14.92 22.13
CA MET A 438 -0.25 15.38 22.35
C MET A 438 0.45 14.46 23.36
N ASP A 439 1.71 14.15 23.11
CA ASP A 439 2.58 13.42 24.06
C ASP A 439 4.02 13.94 23.96
N GLY A 440 4.85 13.61 24.94
CA GLY A 440 6.26 13.98 25.01
C GLY A 440 6.56 14.97 26.14
N GLY A 441 7.71 14.75 26.79
CA GLY A 441 8.09 15.49 28.00
C GLY A 441 8.30 17.00 27.81
N LEU A 442 8.49 17.50 26.59
CA LEU A 442 8.53 18.95 26.33
C LEU A 442 7.12 19.54 26.46
N PHE A 443 6.11 18.91 25.85
CA PHE A 443 4.72 19.36 25.99
C PHE A 443 4.20 19.16 27.42
N GLU A 444 4.47 18.01 28.04
CA GLU A 444 3.95 17.64 29.35
C GLU A 444 4.51 18.51 30.49
N HIS A 445 5.84 18.72 30.51
CA HIS A 445 6.51 19.30 31.69
C HIS A 445 6.92 20.77 31.51
N TYR A 446 6.93 21.31 30.30
CA TYR A 446 7.30 22.70 30.05
C TYR A 446 6.05 23.56 29.85
N THR A 447 5.43 24.00 30.95
CA THR A 447 4.08 24.60 30.91
C THR A 447 4.00 25.92 30.13
N GLU A 448 5.05 26.74 30.11
CA GLU A 448 5.05 27.93 29.25
C GLU A 448 5.07 27.56 27.76
N PHE A 449 5.73 26.45 27.40
CA PHE A 449 5.78 25.98 26.02
C PHE A 449 4.39 25.51 25.57
N SER A 450 3.73 24.63 26.34
CA SER A 450 2.39 24.15 26.00
C SER A 450 1.35 25.26 25.98
N SER A 451 1.39 26.18 26.96
CA SER A 451 0.50 27.35 26.98
C SER A 451 0.72 28.28 25.77
N CYS A 452 1.98 28.49 25.37
CA CYS A 452 2.31 29.29 24.19
C CYS A 452 1.81 28.60 22.89
N LEU A 453 1.94 27.28 22.80
CA LEU A 453 1.48 26.50 21.65
C LEU A 453 -0.05 26.61 21.52
N GLU A 454 -0.79 26.33 22.59
CA GLU A 454 -2.26 26.39 22.61
C GLU A 454 -2.78 27.78 22.27
N SER A 455 -2.26 28.81 22.93
CA SER A 455 -2.66 30.21 22.66
C SER A 455 -2.36 30.63 21.22
N THR A 456 -1.22 30.23 20.67
CA THR A 456 -0.84 30.54 19.28
C THR A 456 -1.71 29.78 18.28
N LEU A 457 -2.04 28.53 18.56
CA LEU A 457 -2.94 27.76 17.70
C LEU A 457 -4.33 28.40 17.66
N ASN A 458 -4.85 28.84 18.82
CA ASN A 458 -6.11 29.57 18.90
C ASN A 458 -6.07 30.89 18.11
N GLU A 459 -4.98 31.66 18.22
CA GLU A 459 -4.77 32.90 17.43
C GLU A 459 -4.74 32.62 15.92
N LEU A 460 -4.11 31.52 15.52
CA LEU A 460 -4.01 31.09 14.13
C LEU A 460 -5.35 30.66 13.53
N LEU A 461 -6.16 29.92 14.30
CA LEU A 461 -7.49 29.44 13.90
C LEU A 461 -8.54 30.55 13.90
N GLY A 462 -8.42 31.53 14.81
CA GLY A 462 -9.43 32.56 15.03
C GLY A 462 -10.61 32.04 15.86
N ASP A 463 -11.35 32.96 16.48
CA ASP A 463 -12.39 32.67 17.48
C ASP A 463 -13.49 31.70 16.97
N GLU A 464 -13.82 31.81 15.68
CA GLU A 464 -14.83 30.97 15.04
C GLU A 464 -14.43 29.50 14.92
N VAL A 465 -13.14 29.18 14.80
CA VAL A 465 -12.69 27.79 14.58
C VAL A 465 -12.05 27.23 15.85
N ALA A 466 -11.39 28.07 16.65
CA ALA A 466 -10.62 27.66 17.82
C ALA A 466 -11.44 26.80 18.81
N HIS A 467 -12.73 27.09 19.00
CA HIS A 467 -13.59 26.33 19.91
C HIS A 467 -13.94 24.91 19.42
N THR A 468 -13.65 24.59 18.16
CA THR A 468 -13.85 23.26 17.57
C THR A 468 -12.62 22.36 17.70
N VAL A 469 -11.45 22.92 17.98
CA VAL A 469 -10.19 22.20 18.10
C VAL A 469 -9.78 22.08 19.56
N VAL A 470 -9.48 20.85 20.00
CA VAL A 470 -9.07 20.57 21.38
C VAL A 470 -7.73 19.85 21.36
N ILE A 471 -6.80 20.30 22.19
CA ILE A 471 -5.57 19.57 22.48
C ILE A 471 -5.80 18.71 23.72
N GLU A 472 -5.55 17.40 23.61
CA GLU A 472 -5.65 16.47 24.73
C GLU A 472 -4.30 15.79 24.98
N HIS A 473 -3.88 15.75 26.24
CA HIS A 473 -2.67 15.04 26.62
C HIS A 473 -2.93 13.52 26.66
N ALA A 474 -2.18 12.77 25.87
CA ALA A 474 -2.25 11.33 25.79
C ALA A 474 -1.13 10.68 26.61
N ASN A 475 -1.35 10.61 27.93
CA ASN A 475 -0.44 9.95 28.87
C ASN A 475 -0.10 8.52 28.42
N ASP A 476 1.18 8.25 28.21
CA ASP A 476 1.69 6.94 27.76
C ASP A 476 1.09 6.47 26.42
N GLY A 477 0.81 7.43 25.53
CA GLY A 477 0.12 7.18 24.27
C GLY A 477 0.81 6.15 23.39
N SER A 478 2.14 6.19 23.31
CA SER A 478 2.94 5.25 22.49
C SER A 478 2.84 3.80 22.96
N GLY A 479 2.81 3.59 24.28
CA GLY A 479 2.78 2.27 24.89
C GLY A 479 1.39 1.64 24.83
N ILE A 480 0.41 2.30 25.45
CA ILE A 480 -0.98 1.81 25.47
C ILE A 480 -1.56 1.74 24.05
N GLY A 481 -1.25 2.72 23.20
CA GLY A 481 -1.68 2.77 21.82
C GLY A 481 -1.20 1.59 21.00
N ALA A 482 0.02 1.10 21.22
CA ALA A 482 0.51 -0.09 20.55
C ALA A 482 -0.20 -1.37 21.02
N ALA A 483 -0.50 -1.52 22.32
CA ALA A 483 -1.33 -2.63 22.80
C ALA A 483 -2.74 -2.57 22.19
N LEU A 484 -3.33 -1.38 22.05
CA LEU A 484 -4.63 -1.16 21.43
C LEU A 484 -4.61 -1.43 19.91
N LEU A 485 -3.51 -1.12 19.22
CA LEU A 485 -3.31 -1.50 17.82
C LEU A 485 -3.15 -3.01 17.66
N ALA A 486 -2.44 -3.68 18.57
CA ALA A 486 -2.41 -5.13 18.62
C ALA A 486 -3.81 -5.72 18.82
N ALA A 487 -4.65 -5.07 19.64
CA ALA A 487 -6.04 -5.49 19.87
C ALA A 487 -6.94 -5.32 18.65
N SER A 488 -6.94 -4.14 18.01
CA SER A 488 -7.70 -3.87 16.78
C SER A 488 -7.22 -4.69 15.57
N HIS A 489 -5.98 -5.21 15.64
CA HIS A 489 -5.39 -6.13 14.66
C HIS A 489 -5.28 -7.58 15.14
N SER A 490 -5.98 -7.90 16.23
CA SER A 490 -6.00 -9.24 16.80
C SER A 490 -6.61 -10.24 15.83
N GLN A 491 -5.91 -11.33 15.57
CA GLN A 491 -6.45 -12.42 14.75
C GLN A 491 -7.45 -13.28 15.52
N PHE A 492 -7.26 -13.42 16.84
CA PHE A 492 -8.14 -14.21 17.69
C PHE A 492 -9.49 -13.51 17.87
N TRP A 493 -9.48 -12.21 18.21
CA TRP A 493 -10.70 -11.45 18.44
C TRP A 493 -11.42 -11.06 17.16
N ARG A 494 -10.75 -10.87 16.01
CA ARG A 494 -11.44 -10.80 14.70
C ARG A 494 -12.27 -12.05 14.45
N LYS A 495 -11.68 -13.24 14.65
CA LYS A 495 -12.42 -14.52 14.50
C LYS A 495 -13.62 -14.60 15.45
N GLN A 496 -13.49 -14.16 16.70
CA GLN A 496 -14.60 -14.14 17.66
C GLN A 496 -15.65 -13.05 17.38
N GLN A 497 -15.24 -11.87 16.92
CA GLN A 497 -16.12 -10.75 16.62
C GLN A 497 -16.90 -11.03 15.34
N ASP A 498 -16.25 -11.60 14.31
CA ASP A 498 -16.93 -12.14 13.14
C ASP A 498 -17.96 -13.22 13.57
N GLN A 499 -17.62 -14.08 14.53
CA GLN A 499 -18.54 -15.08 15.07
C GLN A 499 -19.69 -14.48 15.90
N LYS A 500 -19.44 -13.43 16.70
CA LYS A 500 -20.45 -12.72 17.53
C LYS A 500 -21.35 -11.81 16.69
N ILE A 501 -20.82 -11.07 15.73
CA ILE A 501 -21.59 -10.27 14.77
C ILE A 501 -22.49 -11.22 13.99
N TRP A 502 -21.97 -12.38 13.57
CA TRP A 502 -22.76 -13.41 12.92
C TRP A 502 -23.89 -13.97 13.82
N GLN A 503 -23.61 -14.29 15.10
CA GLN A 503 -24.64 -14.69 16.07
C GLN A 503 -25.68 -13.58 16.34
N SER A 504 -25.26 -12.31 16.32
CA SER A 504 -26.11 -11.14 16.59
C SER A 504 -26.98 -10.77 15.39
N SER A 505 -26.46 -10.88 14.16
CA SER A 505 -27.20 -10.75 12.90
C SER A 505 -28.28 -11.84 12.78
N LEU A 506 -27.99 -13.07 13.25
CA LEU A 506 -28.97 -14.17 13.38
C LEU A 506 -30.07 -13.91 14.42
N LEU A 507 -29.74 -13.18 15.50
CA LEU A 507 -30.69 -12.72 16.52
C LEU A 507 -31.55 -11.54 16.03
N PHE A 508 -30.98 -10.61 15.25
CA PHE A 508 -31.69 -9.47 14.66
C PHE A 508 -32.62 -9.89 13.51
N ALA A 509 -32.21 -10.84 12.68
CA ALA A 509 -33.10 -11.49 11.70
C ALA A 509 -34.31 -12.18 12.38
N ASN A 510 -34.18 -12.58 13.65
CA ASN A 510 -35.26 -13.15 14.46
C ASN A 510 -36.05 -12.14 15.32
N ALA A 511 -35.63 -10.87 15.42
CA ALA A 511 -36.16 -9.91 16.39
C ALA A 511 -37.46 -9.18 15.94
N ARG A 512 -38.07 -9.56 14.81
CA ARG A 512 -39.42 -9.08 14.44
C ARG A 512 -40.56 -9.68 15.28
N PHE A 513 -40.27 -10.49 16.30
CA PHE A 513 -41.26 -10.98 17.25
C PHE A 513 -40.71 -11.04 18.69
N LYS A 514 -41.09 -10.08 19.53
CA LYS A 514 -41.04 -10.15 21.00
C LYS A 514 -42.20 -9.32 21.58
N PRO A 515 -42.61 -9.48 22.86
CA PRO A 515 -42.03 -10.29 23.96
C PRO A 515 -43.12 -11.18 24.64
N ILE A 516 -42.98 -11.96 25.72
CA ILE A 516 -42.32 -11.87 27.04
C ILE A 516 -42.28 -13.31 27.61
N PHE A 517 -41.26 -13.70 28.40
CA PHE A 517 -41.50 -14.64 29.50
C PHE A 517 -40.57 -14.37 30.70
N LEU A 518 -41.18 -14.17 31.87
CA LEU A 518 -40.62 -14.33 33.20
C LEU A 518 -41.73 -14.96 34.05
N GLY A 519 -41.48 -16.12 34.66
CA GLY A 519 -42.43 -16.78 35.57
C GLY A 519 -42.30 -18.30 35.66
N THR A 520 -41.50 -18.74 36.64
CA THR A 520 -41.60 -19.94 37.50
C THR A 520 -42.39 -21.20 37.06
N LEU A 521 -41.73 -22.35 37.24
CA LEU A 521 -42.25 -23.72 37.11
C LEU A 521 -43.44 -24.01 38.06
N GLN A 522 -44.51 -24.62 37.54
CA GLN A 522 -45.48 -25.41 38.31
C GLN A 522 -45.85 -26.73 37.57
N PRO A 523 -46.15 -27.81 38.31
CA PRO A 523 -46.37 -29.15 37.77
C PRO A 523 -47.84 -29.36 37.38
N ASN A 524 -48.23 -28.90 36.19
CA ASN A 524 -49.40 -29.36 35.44
C ASN A 524 -49.39 -28.69 34.06
N ALA A 525 -48.83 -29.38 33.05
CA ALA A 525 -48.74 -28.85 31.69
C ALA A 525 -49.71 -29.57 30.74
N THR A 526 -50.74 -28.85 30.28
CA THR A 526 -51.72 -29.25 29.26
C THR A 526 -51.07 -29.44 27.89
N LEU A 527 -51.66 -30.27 27.02
CA LEU A 527 -51.20 -30.64 25.67
C LEU A 527 -50.74 -29.43 24.79
N SER A 528 -51.34 -28.25 24.97
CA SER A 528 -50.95 -27.02 24.25
C SER A 528 -49.59 -26.45 24.67
N LYS A 529 -49.19 -26.57 25.95
CA LYS A 529 -47.85 -26.21 26.45
C LYS A 529 -46.79 -27.18 25.93
N LEU A 530 -47.15 -28.45 25.74
CA LEU A 530 -46.27 -29.46 25.16
C LEU A 530 -46.03 -29.19 23.66
N MET A 531 -47.07 -28.88 22.88
CA MET A 531 -46.91 -28.51 21.46
C MET A 531 -46.16 -27.19 21.24
N LYS A 532 -46.28 -26.23 22.18
CA LYS A 532 -45.47 -25.00 22.15
C LYS A 532 -43.99 -25.31 22.42
N ARG A 533 -43.71 -26.16 23.42
CA ARG A 533 -42.34 -26.66 23.68
C ARG A 533 -41.76 -27.45 22.51
N VAL A 534 -42.54 -28.30 21.82
CA VAL A 534 -42.07 -29.02 20.62
C VAL A 534 -41.69 -28.04 19.50
N ARG A 535 -42.48 -26.98 19.29
CA ARG A 535 -42.16 -25.90 18.33
C ARG A 535 -40.92 -25.10 18.73
N ASP A 536 -40.78 -24.78 20.01
CA ASP A 536 -39.61 -24.06 20.53
C ASP A 536 -38.35 -24.93 20.40
N THR A 537 -38.43 -26.22 20.74
CA THR A 537 -37.33 -27.20 20.55
C THR A 537 -36.98 -27.39 19.07
N GLN A 538 -37.96 -27.47 18.16
CA GLN A 538 -37.71 -27.50 16.71
C GLN A 538 -37.02 -26.21 16.22
N LYS A 539 -37.30 -25.06 16.83
CA LYS A 539 -36.64 -23.79 16.52
C LYS A 539 -35.18 -23.76 16.97
N TYR A 540 -34.86 -24.33 18.13
CA TYR A 540 -33.48 -24.48 18.61
C TYR A 540 -32.68 -25.51 17.78
N ILE A 541 -33.32 -26.62 17.38
CA ILE A 541 -32.69 -27.61 16.49
C ILE A 541 -32.34 -26.97 15.13
N ARG A 542 -33.28 -26.24 14.51
CA ARG A 542 -33.02 -25.51 13.26
C ARG A 542 -31.90 -24.46 13.38
N ALA A 543 -31.78 -23.80 14.53
CA ALA A 543 -30.70 -22.84 14.78
C ALA A 543 -29.34 -23.53 14.96
N ALA A 544 -29.31 -24.70 15.60
CA ALA A 544 -28.11 -25.53 15.71
C ALA A 544 -27.68 -26.08 14.35
N ASP A 545 -28.63 -26.56 13.54
CA ASP A 545 -28.38 -27.06 12.19
C ASP A 545 -27.84 -25.95 11.27
N ALA A 546 -28.38 -24.72 11.36
CA ALA A 546 -27.86 -23.56 10.64
C ALA A 546 -26.43 -23.15 11.07
N CYS A 547 -26.07 -23.35 12.33
CA CYS A 547 -24.71 -23.10 12.85
C CYS A 547 -23.69 -24.12 12.31
N VAL A 548 -24.09 -25.40 12.27
CA VAL A 548 -23.28 -26.48 11.70
C VAL A 548 -23.08 -26.28 10.19
N ALA A 549 -24.15 -25.95 9.48
CA ALA A 549 -24.16 -25.58 8.06
C ALA A 549 -23.17 -24.45 7.77
N ALA A 550 -23.26 -23.32 8.47
CA ALA A 550 -22.35 -22.19 8.27
C ALA A 550 -20.88 -22.52 8.58
N THR A 551 -20.63 -23.30 9.65
CA THR A 551 -19.27 -23.75 10.00
C THR A 551 -18.67 -24.61 8.89
N LYS A 552 -19.46 -25.52 8.31
CA LYS A 552 -19.02 -26.38 7.22
C LYS A 552 -18.78 -25.60 5.93
N ALA A 553 -19.67 -24.65 5.60
CA ALA A 553 -19.50 -23.75 4.45
C ALA A 553 -18.19 -22.96 4.56
N MET A 554 -17.87 -22.47 5.76
CA MET A 554 -16.61 -21.76 6.04
C MET A 554 -15.38 -22.65 6.03
N SER A 555 -15.51 -23.92 6.38
CA SER A 555 -14.42 -24.89 6.19
C SER A 555 -14.10 -25.09 4.71
N ILE A 556 -15.13 -25.24 3.86
CA ILE A 556 -14.97 -25.38 2.41
C ILE A 556 -14.32 -24.13 1.82
N PHE A 557 -14.81 -22.95 2.21
CA PHE A 557 -14.25 -21.66 1.78
C PHE A 557 -12.77 -21.52 2.15
N LYS A 558 -12.39 -21.76 3.41
CA LYS A 558 -11.00 -21.61 3.89
C LYS A 558 -10.05 -22.61 3.27
N GLU A 559 -10.52 -23.84 3.04
CA GLU A 559 -9.70 -24.84 2.37
C GLU A 559 -9.46 -24.45 0.90
N PHE A 560 -10.49 -23.96 0.21
CA PHE A 560 -10.34 -23.44 -1.16
C PHE A 560 -9.39 -22.23 -1.21
N GLU A 561 -9.52 -21.28 -0.28
CA GLU A 561 -8.63 -20.13 -0.15
C GLU A 561 -7.16 -20.57 0.01
N LYS A 562 -6.92 -21.53 0.91
CA LYS A 562 -5.60 -22.10 1.15
C LYS A 562 -5.03 -22.81 -0.09
N GLN A 563 -5.84 -23.56 -0.82
CA GLN A 563 -5.43 -24.24 -2.05
C GLN A 563 -5.08 -23.25 -3.18
N CYS A 564 -5.73 -22.09 -3.22
CA CYS A 564 -5.47 -21.05 -4.21
C CYS A 564 -4.29 -20.13 -3.85
N ALA A 565 -3.72 -20.26 -2.65
CA ALA A 565 -2.65 -19.37 -2.17
C ALA A 565 -1.38 -19.49 -3.03
N THR A 566 -0.88 -18.35 -3.49
CA THR A 566 0.23 -18.24 -4.44
C THR A 566 1.29 -17.28 -3.90
N SER A 567 2.18 -17.76 -3.01
CA SER A 567 3.29 -16.93 -2.53
C SER A 567 4.25 -16.56 -3.66
N ILE A 568 4.99 -15.46 -3.52
CA ILE A 568 5.97 -15.04 -4.54
C ILE A 568 7.01 -16.12 -4.83
N GLY A 569 7.50 -16.82 -3.81
CA GLY A 569 8.39 -17.97 -4.01
C GLY A 569 7.76 -19.08 -4.87
N LYS A 570 6.47 -19.37 -4.69
CA LYS A 570 5.75 -20.35 -5.52
C LYS A 570 5.55 -19.86 -6.95
N LEU A 571 5.25 -18.57 -7.12
CA LEU A 571 5.10 -17.95 -8.44
C LEU A 571 6.43 -17.90 -9.22
N ARG A 572 7.56 -17.67 -8.55
CA ARG A 572 8.90 -17.79 -9.15
C ARG A 572 9.14 -19.20 -9.69
N GLN A 573 8.81 -20.24 -8.90
CA GLN A 573 8.92 -21.64 -9.36
C GLN A 573 8.02 -21.95 -10.57
N VAL A 574 6.84 -21.32 -10.65
CA VAL A 574 5.97 -21.43 -11.83
C VAL A 574 6.63 -20.80 -13.05
N ALA A 575 7.24 -19.62 -12.91
CA ALA A 575 7.96 -18.95 -13.99
C ALA A 575 9.19 -19.74 -14.46
N ASP A 576 9.97 -20.28 -13.52
CA ASP A 576 11.13 -21.14 -13.82
C ASP A 576 10.72 -22.39 -14.61
N ALA A 577 9.62 -23.04 -14.18
CA ALA A 577 9.08 -24.21 -14.87
C ALA A 577 8.52 -23.85 -16.26
N MET A 578 7.86 -22.70 -16.41
CA MET A 578 7.40 -22.20 -17.71
C MET A 578 8.59 -22.00 -18.67
N ASN A 579 9.65 -21.34 -18.22
CA ASN A 579 10.86 -21.13 -19.01
C ASN A 579 11.51 -22.47 -19.44
N ALA A 580 11.60 -23.43 -18.52
CA ALA A 580 12.14 -24.76 -18.81
C ALA A 580 11.33 -25.52 -19.88
N GLU A 581 9.99 -25.49 -19.77
CA GLU A 581 9.10 -26.11 -20.77
C GLU A 581 9.22 -25.41 -22.14
N MET A 582 9.37 -24.08 -22.17
CA MET A 582 9.59 -23.34 -23.42
C MET A 582 10.90 -23.77 -24.12
N HIS A 583 11.98 -23.95 -23.35
CA HIS A 583 13.24 -24.49 -23.87
C HIS A 583 13.08 -25.92 -24.42
N ALA A 584 12.37 -26.79 -23.68
CA ALA A 584 12.15 -28.17 -24.10
C ALA A 584 11.28 -28.27 -25.37
N GLY A 585 10.25 -27.44 -25.50
CA GLY A 585 9.37 -27.39 -26.67
C GLY A 585 10.09 -26.94 -27.96
N LEU A 586 11.10 -26.09 -27.84
CA LEU A 586 11.93 -25.66 -28.98
C LEU A 586 13.07 -26.63 -29.32
N ALA A 587 13.49 -27.47 -28.37
CA ALA A 587 14.60 -28.40 -28.57
C ALA A 587 14.22 -29.59 -29.48
N SER A 588 12.99 -30.10 -29.37
CA SER A 588 12.50 -31.23 -30.16
C SER A 588 10.97 -31.25 -30.25
N GLU A 589 10.42 -31.71 -31.37
CA GLU A 589 8.97 -31.80 -31.57
C GLU A 589 8.39 -32.79 -30.54
N GLY A 590 7.44 -32.32 -29.72
CA GLY A 590 6.85 -33.10 -28.63
C GLY A 590 7.70 -33.21 -27.34
N GLY A 591 8.80 -32.44 -27.22
CA GLY A 591 9.65 -32.41 -26.03
C GLY A 591 9.02 -31.74 -24.79
N SER A 592 7.90 -31.03 -24.98
CA SER A 592 7.15 -30.33 -23.93
C SER A 592 5.65 -30.40 -24.22
N LYS A 593 4.84 -30.13 -23.20
CA LYS A 593 3.41 -29.84 -23.37
C LYS A 593 3.17 -28.48 -24.03
N LEU A 594 4.14 -27.55 -23.93
CA LEU A 594 4.18 -26.33 -24.72
C LEU A 594 4.60 -26.66 -26.15
N LYS A 595 3.72 -26.36 -27.10
CA LYS A 595 3.94 -26.76 -28.49
C LYS A 595 4.98 -25.89 -29.20
N MET A 596 5.17 -24.64 -28.76
CA MET A 596 6.15 -23.71 -29.32
C MET A 596 6.07 -23.63 -30.85
N LEU A 597 4.86 -23.41 -31.36
CA LEU A 597 4.53 -23.47 -32.78
C LEU A 597 5.21 -22.33 -33.55
N ASN A 598 5.85 -22.70 -34.66
CA ASN A 598 6.42 -21.75 -35.61
C ASN A 598 5.30 -21.05 -36.40
N SER A 599 5.25 -19.72 -36.30
CA SER A 599 4.26 -18.90 -37.02
C SER A 599 4.59 -18.63 -38.49
N HIS A 600 5.82 -18.92 -38.93
CA HIS A 600 6.35 -18.47 -40.22
C HIS A 600 6.34 -16.93 -40.40
N VAL A 601 6.26 -16.15 -39.31
CA VAL A 601 6.45 -14.70 -39.30
C VAL A 601 7.91 -14.40 -38.96
N ASP A 602 8.72 -14.18 -39.98
CA ASP A 602 10.13 -13.75 -39.87
C ASP A 602 10.32 -12.24 -40.05
N LYS A 603 9.24 -11.54 -40.44
CA LYS A 603 9.21 -10.08 -40.63
C LYS A 603 7.99 -9.49 -39.94
N LEU A 604 8.24 -8.79 -38.84
CA LEU A 604 7.22 -7.97 -38.19
C LEU A 604 7.05 -6.63 -38.93
N PRO A 605 5.87 -5.97 -38.79
CA PRO A 605 5.60 -4.70 -39.44
C PRO A 605 6.62 -3.61 -39.10
N THR A 606 6.98 -2.80 -40.08
CA THR A 606 8.06 -1.80 -40.03
C THR A 606 7.58 -0.36 -39.99
N GLY A 607 6.26 -0.15 -40.13
CA GLY A 607 5.65 1.17 -40.30
C GLY A 607 5.51 1.58 -41.76
N ASN A 608 6.09 0.85 -42.71
CA ASN A 608 6.09 1.23 -44.13
C ASN A 608 4.92 0.66 -44.93
N GLU A 609 4.11 -0.19 -44.30
CA GLU A 609 3.00 -0.89 -44.92
C GLU A 609 1.96 0.11 -45.45
N ARG A 610 1.41 -0.15 -46.65
CA ARG A 610 0.48 0.73 -47.37
C ARG A 610 -0.70 -0.05 -47.95
N GLY A 611 -1.71 0.65 -48.42
CA GLY A 611 -2.83 0.06 -49.17
C GLY A 611 -4.04 -0.30 -48.31
N LEU A 612 -5.09 -0.78 -48.97
CA LEU A 612 -6.33 -1.23 -48.35
C LEU A 612 -6.26 -2.74 -48.09
N ILE A 613 -6.32 -3.12 -46.82
CA ILE A 613 -6.23 -4.53 -46.39
C ILE A 613 -7.48 -4.91 -45.61
N TYR A 614 -7.98 -6.10 -45.86
CA TYR A 614 -9.05 -6.70 -45.08
C TYR A 614 -8.45 -7.59 -43.98
N ALA A 615 -9.14 -7.70 -42.86
CA ALA A 615 -8.84 -8.72 -41.87
C ALA A 615 -10.09 -9.41 -41.37
N LEU A 616 -9.97 -10.70 -41.10
CA LEU A 616 -10.97 -11.51 -40.42
C LEU A 616 -10.45 -11.87 -39.04
N ASP A 617 -11.29 -11.78 -38.02
CA ASP A 617 -10.95 -12.23 -36.67
C ASP A 617 -11.98 -13.25 -36.17
N LEU A 618 -11.54 -14.50 -36.10
CA LEU A 618 -12.31 -15.64 -35.64
C LEU A 618 -11.59 -16.31 -34.47
N GLY A 619 -12.10 -16.10 -33.25
CA GLY A 619 -11.48 -16.67 -32.06
C GLY A 619 -12.41 -16.99 -30.90
N GLY A 620 -13.72 -16.82 -31.05
CA GLY A 620 -14.72 -17.07 -30.01
C GLY A 620 -16.14 -17.00 -30.58
N THR A 621 -17.11 -16.58 -29.77
CA THR A 621 -18.52 -16.46 -30.19
C THR A 621 -18.80 -15.23 -31.06
N ASN A 622 -17.87 -14.28 -31.12
CA ASN A 622 -17.96 -13.10 -31.97
C ASN A 622 -16.94 -13.20 -33.11
N PHE A 623 -17.41 -12.94 -34.32
CA PHE A 623 -16.62 -12.87 -35.54
C PHE A 623 -16.55 -11.42 -36.00
N ARG A 624 -15.34 -10.95 -36.35
CA ARG A 624 -15.15 -9.58 -36.82
C ARG A 624 -14.60 -9.55 -38.23
N VAL A 625 -15.10 -8.60 -39.02
CA VAL A 625 -14.56 -8.24 -40.33
C VAL A 625 -14.04 -6.82 -40.25
N LEU A 626 -12.78 -6.62 -40.62
CA LEU A 626 -12.11 -5.33 -40.58
C LEU A 626 -11.64 -4.94 -41.99
N ARG A 627 -11.58 -3.63 -42.24
CA ARG A 627 -10.79 -3.05 -43.33
C ARG A 627 -9.91 -1.93 -42.79
N VAL A 628 -8.66 -1.93 -43.22
CA VAL A 628 -7.63 -1.02 -42.74
C VAL A 628 -6.97 -0.36 -43.93
N GLN A 629 -7.02 0.97 -43.98
CA GLN A 629 -6.25 1.77 -44.92
C GLN A 629 -4.91 2.11 -44.27
N LEU A 630 -3.82 1.60 -44.83
CA LEU A 630 -2.46 1.86 -44.36
C LEU A 630 -1.81 2.97 -45.20
N GLY A 631 -1.22 3.96 -44.53
CA GLY A 631 -0.58 5.13 -45.16
C GLY A 631 0.94 5.18 -45.08
N GLY A 632 1.60 4.22 -44.43
CA GLY A 632 3.06 4.22 -44.18
C GLY A 632 3.50 5.13 -43.03
N ARG A 633 4.82 5.37 -42.91
CA ARG A 633 5.49 5.78 -41.65
C ARG A 633 4.92 7.01 -40.91
N ASP A 634 4.34 7.99 -41.62
CA ASP A 634 3.77 9.20 -41.03
C ASP A 634 2.29 9.45 -41.42
N GLY A 635 1.58 8.36 -41.75
CA GLY A 635 0.14 8.30 -41.97
C GLY A 635 -0.43 6.93 -41.57
N ARG A 636 0.16 6.32 -40.53
CA ARG A 636 0.08 4.91 -40.09
C ARG A 636 -1.24 4.19 -40.44
N VAL A 637 -2.09 3.83 -39.46
CA VAL A 637 -3.45 3.37 -39.78
C VAL A 637 -4.24 4.61 -40.15
N ALA A 638 -4.35 4.91 -41.45
CA ALA A 638 -5.00 6.12 -41.95
C ALA A 638 -6.51 6.10 -41.73
N LYS A 639 -7.12 4.92 -41.84
CA LYS A 639 -8.54 4.69 -41.56
C LYS A 639 -8.77 3.23 -41.20
N GLN A 640 -9.64 2.96 -40.24
CA GLN A 640 -10.09 1.61 -39.91
C GLN A 640 -11.61 1.60 -39.75
N GLU A 641 -12.23 0.53 -40.23
CA GLU A 641 -13.63 0.23 -39.96
C GLU A 641 -13.76 -1.28 -39.74
N PHE A 642 -14.66 -1.66 -38.83
CA PHE A 642 -14.97 -3.06 -38.60
C PHE A 642 -16.46 -3.25 -38.34
N THR A 643 -16.91 -4.50 -38.51
CA THR A 643 -18.21 -4.98 -38.05
C THR A 643 -17.99 -6.22 -37.21
N GLU A 644 -18.78 -6.37 -36.16
CA GLU A 644 -18.80 -7.55 -35.30
C GLU A 644 -20.15 -8.25 -35.44
N VAL A 645 -20.11 -9.56 -35.56
CA VAL A 645 -21.28 -10.43 -35.73
C VAL A 645 -21.14 -11.61 -34.79
N SER A 646 -22.17 -11.87 -33.99
CA SER A 646 -22.21 -13.10 -33.18
C SER A 646 -22.41 -14.30 -34.09
N ILE A 647 -21.61 -15.34 -33.87
CA ILE A 647 -21.72 -16.61 -34.57
C ILE A 647 -22.92 -17.37 -33.97
N PRO A 648 -23.90 -17.78 -34.80
CA PRO A 648 -24.98 -18.64 -34.34
C PRO A 648 -24.43 -19.90 -33.68
N PRO A 649 -24.85 -20.28 -32.45
CA PRO A 649 -24.30 -21.41 -31.72
C PRO A 649 -24.33 -22.74 -32.50
N GLU A 650 -25.34 -22.94 -33.34
CA GLU A 650 -25.47 -24.09 -34.22
C GLU A 650 -24.29 -24.23 -35.21
N LEU A 651 -23.68 -23.12 -35.65
CA LEU A 651 -22.53 -23.14 -36.56
C LEU A 651 -21.23 -23.59 -35.88
N MET A 652 -21.16 -23.54 -34.55
CA MET A 652 -19.99 -23.99 -33.80
C MET A 652 -19.84 -25.52 -33.78
N THR A 653 -20.90 -26.24 -34.15
CA THR A 653 -20.95 -27.71 -34.25
C THR A 653 -21.45 -28.19 -35.61
N ALA A 654 -21.55 -27.29 -36.58
CA ALA A 654 -22.01 -27.58 -37.95
C ALA A 654 -20.88 -28.19 -38.80
N THR A 655 -21.02 -28.17 -40.12
CA THR A 655 -19.93 -28.53 -41.03
C THR A 655 -18.98 -27.37 -41.28
N SER A 656 -17.73 -27.67 -41.66
CA SER A 656 -16.74 -26.66 -42.05
C SER A 656 -17.27 -25.75 -43.16
N THR A 657 -17.96 -26.31 -44.15
CA THR A 657 -18.55 -25.56 -45.26
C THR A 657 -19.55 -24.50 -44.78
N GLU A 658 -20.44 -24.84 -43.86
CA GLU A 658 -21.46 -23.92 -43.34
C GLU A 658 -20.84 -22.76 -42.55
N LEU A 659 -19.83 -23.03 -41.72
CA LEU A 659 -19.11 -21.98 -40.98
C LEU A 659 -18.37 -21.03 -41.94
N PHE A 660 -17.60 -21.57 -42.88
CA PHE A 660 -16.83 -20.74 -43.82
C PHE A 660 -17.73 -19.99 -44.81
N ASP A 661 -18.89 -20.55 -45.21
CA ASP A 661 -19.88 -19.85 -46.03
C ASP A 661 -20.53 -18.69 -45.28
N PHE A 662 -20.82 -18.87 -43.98
CA PHE A 662 -21.27 -17.77 -43.12
C PHE A 662 -20.22 -16.65 -43.08
N ILE A 663 -18.96 -16.98 -42.81
CA ILE A 663 -17.84 -16.03 -42.80
C ILE A 663 -17.73 -15.27 -44.12
N ALA A 664 -17.74 -15.98 -45.25
CA ALA A 664 -17.65 -15.37 -46.58
C ALA A 664 -18.85 -14.45 -46.89
N LYS A 665 -20.06 -14.82 -46.44
CA LYS A 665 -21.27 -14.01 -46.61
C LYS A 665 -21.22 -12.71 -45.78
N GLU A 666 -20.72 -12.78 -44.55
CA GLU A 666 -20.53 -11.60 -43.70
C GLU A 666 -19.48 -10.66 -44.30
N LEU A 667 -18.37 -11.20 -44.81
CA LEU A 667 -17.36 -10.44 -45.54
C LEU A 667 -17.93 -9.80 -46.82
N ALA A 668 -18.72 -10.52 -47.62
CA ALA A 668 -19.37 -9.98 -48.81
C ALA A 668 -20.24 -8.76 -48.47
N ARG A 669 -21.01 -8.86 -47.38
CA ARG A 669 -21.86 -7.77 -46.90
C ARG A 669 -21.04 -6.55 -46.48
N PHE A 670 -19.89 -6.77 -45.84
CA PHE A 670 -19.00 -5.70 -45.42
C PHE A 670 -18.26 -5.04 -46.59
N ILE A 671 -17.87 -5.80 -47.61
CA ILE A 671 -17.30 -5.25 -48.85
C ILE A 671 -18.34 -4.38 -49.56
N ALA A 672 -19.62 -4.76 -49.56
CA ALA A 672 -20.69 -3.99 -50.18
C ALA A 672 -20.92 -2.60 -49.52
N THR A 673 -20.39 -2.36 -48.32
CA THR A 673 -20.43 -1.06 -47.63
C THR A 673 -19.15 -0.23 -47.82
N GLU A 674 -18.28 -0.57 -48.77
CA GLU A 674 -17.12 0.25 -49.19
C GLU A 674 -17.55 1.71 -49.48
N GLY A 675 -17.22 2.61 -48.53
CA GLY A 675 -17.62 4.03 -48.54
C GLY A 675 -16.46 4.99 -48.86
N GLN A 676 -16.73 6.29 -48.77
CA GLN A 676 -15.72 7.34 -49.01
C GLN A 676 -14.54 7.24 -48.01
N GLY A 677 -13.31 7.26 -48.53
CA GLY A 677 -12.07 7.28 -47.74
C GLY A 677 -11.27 5.97 -47.67
N PHE A 678 -11.73 4.89 -48.33
CA PHE A 678 -10.91 3.72 -48.62
C PHE A 678 -10.58 3.69 -50.12
N PHE A 679 -9.34 3.38 -50.46
CA PHE A 679 -8.86 3.36 -51.84
C PHE A 679 -8.21 2.01 -52.15
N LEU A 680 -8.89 1.24 -53.00
CA LEU A 680 -8.30 0.09 -53.68
C LEU A 680 -7.88 0.55 -55.09
N PRO A 681 -6.59 0.51 -55.45
CA PRO A 681 -6.16 0.91 -56.79
C PRO A 681 -6.83 0.05 -57.88
N PRO A 682 -7.23 0.63 -59.02
CA PRO A 682 -7.80 -0.14 -60.12
C PRO A 682 -6.85 -1.24 -60.60
N GLY A 683 -7.34 -2.48 -60.67
CA GLY A 683 -6.53 -3.65 -61.04
C GLY A 683 -5.77 -4.32 -59.88
N SER A 684 -5.82 -3.76 -58.67
CA SER A 684 -5.31 -4.42 -57.47
C SER A 684 -6.30 -5.46 -56.94
N ARG A 685 -5.78 -6.60 -56.50
CA ARG A 685 -6.54 -7.64 -55.81
C ARG A 685 -6.71 -7.27 -54.32
N ARG A 686 -7.84 -7.61 -53.70
CA ARG A 686 -8.00 -7.44 -52.25
C ARG A 686 -7.16 -8.49 -51.52
N GLU A 687 -6.35 -8.03 -50.56
CA GLU A 687 -5.55 -8.89 -49.67
C GLU A 687 -6.24 -9.02 -48.31
N LEU A 688 -6.14 -10.21 -47.72
CA LEU A 688 -6.80 -10.57 -46.47
C LEU A 688 -5.82 -11.18 -45.46
N GLY A 689 -5.80 -10.61 -44.26
CA GLY A 689 -5.25 -11.27 -43.07
C GLY A 689 -6.34 -12.06 -42.35
N PHE A 690 -6.10 -13.33 -42.07
CA PHE A 690 -7.04 -14.19 -41.37
C PHE A 690 -6.51 -14.51 -39.98
N THR A 691 -6.98 -13.79 -38.97
CA THR A 691 -6.81 -14.16 -37.58
C THR A 691 -7.71 -15.34 -37.26
N PHE A 692 -7.09 -16.47 -36.95
CA PHE A 692 -7.76 -17.72 -36.64
C PHE A 692 -7.20 -18.28 -35.34
N SER A 693 -7.91 -18.01 -34.24
CA SER A 693 -7.41 -18.19 -32.88
C SER A 693 -7.59 -19.61 -32.34
N PHE A 694 -7.22 -20.60 -33.15
CA PHE A 694 -7.22 -22.01 -32.80
C PHE A 694 -5.85 -22.63 -33.09
N PRO A 695 -5.51 -23.76 -32.45
CA PRO A 695 -4.24 -24.43 -32.70
C PRO A 695 -4.14 -24.89 -34.16
N VAL A 696 -3.22 -24.28 -34.91
CA VAL A 696 -2.95 -24.59 -36.32
C VAL A 696 -1.51 -25.05 -36.46
N LYS A 697 -1.30 -26.15 -37.20
CA LYS A 697 0.03 -26.51 -37.68
C LYS A 697 0.28 -25.69 -38.94
N GLN A 698 0.96 -24.58 -38.75
CA GLN A 698 1.23 -23.64 -39.82
C GLN A 698 2.24 -24.25 -40.80
N LEU A 699 1.92 -24.21 -42.10
CA LEU A 699 2.75 -24.74 -43.19
C LEU A 699 3.51 -23.60 -43.91
N SER A 700 2.91 -22.41 -43.92
CA SER A 700 3.50 -21.16 -44.38
C SER A 700 2.75 -19.99 -43.75
N ILE A 701 3.16 -18.73 -44.02
CA ILE A 701 2.42 -17.56 -43.55
C ILE A 701 0.96 -17.55 -44.03
N SER A 702 0.62 -18.18 -45.15
CA SER A 702 -0.72 -18.17 -45.75
C SER A 702 -1.36 -19.55 -45.88
N SER A 703 -0.97 -20.53 -45.04
CA SER A 703 -1.52 -21.89 -45.07
C SER A 703 -1.26 -22.60 -43.74
N GLY A 704 -2.24 -23.36 -43.27
CA GLY A 704 -2.07 -24.15 -42.06
C GLY A 704 -3.24 -25.08 -41.79
N THR A 705 -2.93 -26.28 -41.29
CA THR A 705 -3.94 -27.30 -40.98
C THR A 705 -4.42 -27.15 -39.54
N LEU A 706 -5.73 -27.14 -39.35
CA LEU A 706 -6.32 -27.13 -38.01
C LEU A 706 -5.93 -28.40 -37.24
N ILE A 707 -5.29 -28.25 -36.08
CA ILE A 707 -4.90 -29.39 -35.23
C ILE A 707 -6.12 -29.90 -34.45
N ARG A 708 -6.89 -28.97 -33.89
CA ARG A 708 -8.10 -29.26 -33.10
C ARG A 708 -8.87 -27.98 -32.82
N TRP A 709 -10.17 -28.12 -32.56
CA TRP A 709 -10.98 -27.02 -32.04
C TRP A 709 -10.78 -26.82 -30.53
N THR A 710 -11.00 -25.58 -30.11
CA THR A 710 -11.02 -25.14 -28.70
C THR A 710 -12.19 -24.16 -28.50
N LYS A 711 -12.34 -23.59 -27.30
CA LYS A 711 -13.28 -22.47 -27.04
C LYS A 711 -14.75 -22.75 -27.43
N GLY A 712 -15.16 -24.03 -27.36
CA GLY A 712 -16.55 -24.46 -27.62
C GLY A 712 -16.87 -24.85 -29.06
N PHE A 713 -15.93 -24.72 -30.00
CA PHE A 713 -16.09 -25.25 -31.36
C PHE A 713 -15.88 -26.77 -31.38
N SER A 714 -16.62 -27.46 -32.24
CA SER A 714 -16.50 -28.91 -32.47
C SER A 714 -16.99 -29.25 -33.88
N ILE A 715 -16.18 -28.93 -34.90
CA ILE A 715 -16.47 -29.19 -36.31
C ILE A 715 -15.49 -30.24 -36.83
N ASP A 716 -15.88 -31.51 -36.72
CA ASP A 716 -14.98 -32.65 -36.95
C ASP A 716 -14.39 -32.67 -38.35
N ASP A 717 -15.17 -32.28 -39.37
CA ASP A 717 -14.71 -32.31 -40.75
C ASP A 717 -13.72 -31.17 -41.08
N ALA A 718 -13.50 -30.20 -40.19
CA ALA A 718 -12.49 -29.15 -40.38
C ALA A 718 -11.09 -29.56 -39.89
N VAL A 719 -10.99 -30.56 -39.00
CA VAL A 719 -9.71 -31.01 -38.43
C VAL A 719 -8.83 -31.59 -39.54
N ASP A 720 -7.53 -31.31 -39.46
CA ASP A 720 -6.51 -31.67 -40.46
C ASP A 720 -6.70 -31.02 -41.86
N LYS A 721 -7.74 -30.20 -42.07
CA LYS A 721 -7.90 -29.39 -43.29
C LYS A 721 -7.16 -28.06 -43.17
N ASP A 722 -6.69 -27.57 -44.31
CA ASP A 722 -6.14 -26.22 -44.42
C ASP A 722 -7.28 -25.18 -44.37
N VAL A 723 -7.29 -24.38 -43.31
CA VAL A 723 -8.36 -23.40 -43.06
C VAL A 723 -8.37 -22.26 -44.08
N VAL A 724 -7.23 -21.97 -44.71
CA VAL A 724 -7.14 -20.99 -45.79
C VAL A 724 -7.77 -21.54 -47.06
N VAL A 725 -7.58 -22.84 -47.33
CA VAL A 725 -8.22 -23.52 -48.47
C VAL A 725 -9.74 -23.55 -48.28
N GLU A 726 -10.23 -23.88 -47.09
CA GLU A 726 -11.68 -23.90 -46.81
C GLU A 726 -12.30 -22.50 -46.91
N LEU A 727 -11.63 -21.47 -46.38
CA LEU A 727 -12.05 -20.09 -46.56
C LEU A 727 -12.06 -19.68 -48.04
N THR A 728 -11.00 -20.00 -48.79
CA THR A 728 -10.90 -19.67 -50.23
C THR A 728 -12.05 -20.28 -51.02
N LYS A 729 -12.39 -21.55 -50.77
CA LYS A 729 -13.54 -22.20 -51.41
C LYS A 729 -14.85 -21.46 -51.11
N ALA A 730 -15.02 -20.94 -49.88
CA ALA A 730 -16.21 -20.16 -49.51
C ALA A 730 -16.24 -18.78 -50.19
N LEU A 731 -15.09 -18.10 -50.29
CA LEU A 731 -14.95 -16.84 -51.02
C LEU A 731 -15.30 -17.03 -52.51
N ASP A 732 -14.80 -18.12 -53.13
CA ASP A 732 -15.10 -18.46 -54.53
C ASP A 732 -16.60 -18.70 -54.74
N ARG A 733 -17.27 -19.43 -53.82
CA ARG A 733 -18.72 -19.63 -53.85
C ARG A 733 -19.51 -18.32 -53.75
N GLN A 734 -18.99 -17.33 -53.02
CA GLN A 734 -19.60 -15.99 -52.91
C GLN A 734 -19.16 -15.02 -54.03
N GLY A 735 -18.26 -15.44 -54.93
CA GLY A 735 -17.76 -14.61 -56.03
C GLY A 735 -16.86 -13.45 -55.58
N ILE A 736 -16.18 -13.58 -54.44
CA ILE A 736 -15.31 -12.54 -53.88
C ILE A 736 -13.88 -12.71 -54.41
N ASP A 737 -13.38 -11.77 -55.21
CA ASP A 737 -11.97 -11.75 -55.62
C ASP A 737 -11.08 -11.21 -54.49
N MET A 738 -10.53 -12.13 -53.70
CA MET A 738 -9.67 -11.84 -52.56
C MET A 738 -8.63 -12.93 -52.36
N ARG A 739 -7.44 -12.55 -51.91
CA ARG A 739 -6.35 -13.47 -51.55
C ARG A 739 -6.13 -13.44 -50.05
N VAL A 740 -6.05 -14.61 -49.42
CA VAL A 740 -5.57 -14.74 -48.04
C VAL A 740 -4.05 -14.65 -48.05
N ALA A 741 -3.51 -13.51 -47.63
CA ALA A 741 -2.07 -13.24 -47.61
C ALA A 741 -1.39 -13.70 -46.32
N ALA A 742 -2.14 -13.75 -45.21
CA ALA A 742 -1.62 -14.23 -43.94
C ALA A 742 -2.70 -14.99 -43.15
N LEU A 743 -2.33 -16.10 -42.53
CA LEU A 743 -3.05 -16.83 -41.50
C LEU A 743 -2.30 -16.62 -40.19
N VAL A 744 -2.98 -16.14 -39.16
CA VAL A 744 -2.34 -15.61 -37.95
C VAL A 744 -3.11 -16.07 -36.71
N ASN A 745 -2.40 -16.44 -35.63
CA ASN A 745 -3.03 -16.58 -34.32
C ASN A 745 -3.31 -15.18 -33.72
N ASP A 746 -4.38 -15.01 -32.93
CA ASP A 746 -4.71 -13.75 -32.24
C ASP A 746 -3.51 -13.12 -31.56
N THR A 747 -2.75 -13.92 -30.81
CA THR A 747 -1.59 -13.45 -30.05
C THR A 747 -0.46 -12.95 -30.94
N ILE A 748 -0.25 -13.57 -32.11
CA ILE A 748 0.73 -13.11 -33.11
C ILE A 748 0.23 -11.80 -33.75
N GLY A 749 -1.07 -11.70 -34.02
CA GLY A 749 -1.68 -10.45 -34.46
C GLY A 749 -1.44 -9.33 -33.45
N THR A 750 -1.75 -9.57 -32.18
CA THR A 750 -1.52 -8.62 -31.08
C THR A 750 -0.04 -8.22 -30.97
N LEU A 751 0.89 -9.15 -31.15
CA LEU A 751 2.33 -8.84 -31.21
C LEU A 751 2.66 -7.92 -32.39
N ALA A 752 2.16 -8.22 -33.59
CA ALA A 752 2.42 -7.43 -34.80
C ALA A 752 1.81 -6.03 -34.73
N GLY A 753 0.56 -5.91 -34.27
CA GLY A 753 -0.11 -4.63 -34.04
C GLY A 753 0.60 -3.81 -32.97
N GLY A 754 0.98 -4.44 -31.86
CA GLY A 754 1.77 -3.83 -30.80
C GLY A 754 3.11 -3.31 -31.31
N LYS A 755 3.87 -4.14 -32.05
CA LYS A 755 5.17 -3.78 -32.62
C LYS A 755 5.09 -2.60 -33.60
N TYR A 756 4.03 -2.56 -34.41
CA TYR A 756 3.78 -1.48 -35.35
C TYR A 756 3.54 -0.13 -34.66
N LEU A 757 2.92 -0.14 -33.48
CA LEU A 757 2.68 1.07 -32.68
C LEU A 757 3.91 1.44 -31.85
N ASN A 758 4.53 0.45 -31.21
CA ASN A 758 5.63 0.59 -30.27
C ASN A 758 6.74 -0.45 -30.54
N ASN A 759 7.90 0.03 -30.97
CA ASN A 759 9.05 -0.82 -31.30
C ASN A 759 9.63 -1.58 -30.09
N ASP A 760 9.32 -1.17 -28.85
CA ASP A 760 9.79 -1.84 -27.63
C ASP A 760 8.95 -3.09 -27.29
N VAL A 761 7.85 -3.34 -28.01
CA VAL A 761 7.05 -4.56 -27.85
C VAL A 761 7.90 -5.78 -28.21
N ALA A 762 8.00 -6.70 -27.25
CA ALA A 762 8.87 -7.88 -27.33
C ALA A 762 8.06 -9.19 -27.31
N ALA A 763 6.93 -9.19 -26.59
CA ALA A 763 6.00 -10.31 -26.54
C ALA A 763 4.54 -9.79 -26.48
N ALA A 764 3.61 -10.69 -26.74
CA ALA A 764 2.19 -10.45 -26.60
C ALA A 764 1.51 -11.58 -25.83
N VAL A 765 0.44 -11.23 -25.12
CA VAL A 765 -0.37 -12.16 -24.34
C VAL A 765 -1.85 -11.90 -24.59
N ILE A 766 -2.62 -12.98 -24.77
CA ILE A 766 -4.08 -12.95 -24.77
C ILE A 766 -4.60 -13.40 -23.42
N LEU A 767 -5.43 -12.58 -22.79
CA LEU A 767 -6.18 -12.85 -21.56
C LEU A 767 -7.65 -12.53 -21.83
N GLY A 768 -8.37 -13.49 -22.43
CA GLY A 768 -9.76 -13.35 -22.85
C GLY A 768 -10.57 -14.62 -22.53
N THR A 769 -11.37 -15.08 -23.49
CA THR A 769 -12.08 -16.38 -23.37
C THR A 769 -11.12 -17.53 -23.13
N GLY A 770 -10.01 -17.55 -23.86
CA GLY A 770 -8.85 -18.41 -23.61
C GLY A 770 -7.64 -17.58 -23.19
N THR A 771 -6.48 -18.23 -23.07
CA THR A 771 -5.21 -17.51 -22.89
C THR A 771 -4.07 -18.13 -23.67
N ASN A 772 -3.27 -17.27 -24.28
CA ASN A 772 -2.09 -17.65 -25.04
C ASN A 772 -1.00 -16.58 -24.99
N ALA A 773 0.22 -16.92 -25.41
CA ALA A 773 1.33 -15.99 -25.51
C ALA A 773 2.13 -16.19 -26.80
N ALA A 774 2.72 -15.11 -27.32
CA ALA A 774 3.65 -15.15 -28.44
C ALA A 774 4.81 -14.19 -28.21
N TYR A 775 5.99 -14.53 -28.71
CA TYR A 775 7.17 -13.68 -28.59
C TYR A 775 8.11 -13.89 -29.77
N VAL A 776 9.07 -12.98 -29.92
CA VAL A 776 10.12 -13.07 -30.94
C VAL A 776 11.26 -13.94 -30.40
N GLU A 777 11.53 -15.05 -31.09
CA GLU A 777 12.62 -15.98 -30.76
C GLU A 777 13.76 -15.85 -31.77
N ARG A 778 15.01 -15.95 -31.29
CA ARG A 778 16.20 -15.99 -32.14
C ARG A 778 16.50 -17.43 -32.54
N ALA A 779 17.16 -17.61 -33.69
CA ALA A 779 17.54 -18.92 -34.22
C ALA A 779 18.07 -19.90 -33.15
N HIS A 780 17.23 -20.89 -32.78
CA HIS A 780 17.55 -21.92 -31.79
C HIS A 780 16.73 -23.20 -32.06
N GLY A 781 17.36 -24.37 -31.92
CA GLY A 781 16.68 -25.67 -32.03
C GLY A 781 16.05 -25.93 -33.40
N LEU A 782 14.72 -26.13 -33.42
CA LEU A 782 13.92 -26.45 -34.62
C LEU A 782 13.71 -25.27 -35.59
N LEU A 783 14.19 -24.07 -35.24
CA LEU A 783 14.02 -22.86 -36.05
C LEU A 783 15.10 -22.71 -37.13
N PRO A 784 14.86 -21.93 -38.19
CA PRO A 784 15.86 -21.64 -39.22
C PRO A 784 17.17 -21.11 -38.61
N LYS A 785 18.31 -21.53 -39.17
CA LYS A 785 19.66 -21.29 -38.60
C LYS A 785 20.09 -19.81 -38.53
N SER A 786 19.32 -18.88 -39.08
CA SER A 786 19.59 -17.44 -39.06
C SER A 786 18.29 -16.65 -39.11
N GLY A 787 18.18 -15.60 -38.28
CA GLY A 787 17.03 -14.71 -38.24
C GLY A 787 16.24 -14.78 -36.93
N GLU A 788 15.16 -14.01 -36.89
CA GLU A 788 14.15 -14.02 -35.83
C GLU A 788 12.86 -14.65 -36.36
N MET A 789 12.12 -15.33 -35.48
CA MET A 789 10.84 -15.94 -35.80
C MET A 789 9.87 -15.70 -34.66
N VAL A 790 8.63 -15.32 -34.96
CA VAL A 790 7.60 -15.26 -33.93
C VAL A 790 7.16 -16.68 -33.56
N ILE A 791 7.14 -16.98 -32.27
CA ILE A 791 6.71 -18.27 -31.74
C ILE A 791 5.37 -18.10 -31.02
N ASN A 792 4.41 -18.93 -31.38
CA ASN A 792 3.18 -19.12 -30.62
C ASN A 792 3.43 -20.21 -29.57
N THR A 793 3.37 -19.86 -28.29
CA THR A 793 3.75 -20.78 -27.21
C THR A 793 2.73 -21.89 -27.00
N GLU A 794 1.45 -21.63 -27.31
CA GLU A 794 0.32 -22.45 -26.88
C GLU A 794 0.36 -22.70 -25.36
N TRP A 795 0.67 -21.66 -24.57
CA TRP A 795 0.95 -21.78 -23.14
C TRP A 795 -0.22 -22.26 -22.29
N GLY A 796 -1.44 -22.30 -22.86
CA GLY A 796 -2.62 -22.76 -22.16
C GLY A 796 -2.45 -24.20 -21.70
N ASN A 797 -1.63 -24.97 -22.42
CA ASN A 797 -1.31 -26.36 -22.11
C ASN A 797 -0.18 -26.54 -21.09
N PHE A 798 0.36 -25.46 -20.52
CA PHE A 798 1.39 -25.54 -19.49
C PHE A 798 0.89 -26.36 -18.28
N GLN A 799 1.76 -27.23 -17.78
CA GLN A 799 1.50 -28.06 -16.61
C GLN A 799 2.74 -28.07 -15.74
N SER A 800 2.54 -27.96 -14.42
CA SER A 800 3.62 -28.03 -13.45
C SER A 800 3.07 -28.45 -12.10
N SER A 801 3.85 -29.21 -11.33
CA SER A 801 3.56 -29.49 -9.91
C SER A 801 3.58 -28.23 -9.04
N HIS A 802 4.05 -27.10 -9.60
CA HIS A 802 4.01 -25.80 -8.96
C HIS A 802 2.70 -25.03 -9.17
N LEU A 803 1.79 -25.52 -10.03
CA LEU A 803 0.48 -24.88 -10.20
C LEU A 803 -0.44 -25.20 -9.00
N PRO A 804 -1.18 -24.20 -8.47
CA PRO A 804 -2.16 -24.39 -7.39
C PRO A 804 -3.48 -24.97 -7.93
N VAL A 805 -3.42 -26.17 -8.52
CA VAL A 805 -4.59 -26.87 -9.07
C VAL A 805 -5.41 -27.44 -7.92
N THR A 806 -6.65 -26.97 -7.77
CA THR A 806 -7.58 -27.43 -6.74
C THR A 806 -8.41 -28.63 -7.20
N GLU A 807 -9.16 -29.25 -6.28
CA GLU A 807 -10.14 -30.28 -6.62
C GLU A 807 -11.23 -29.76 -7.59
N TYR A 808 -11.55 -28.47 -7.54
CA TYR A 808 -12.56 -27.86 -8.41
C TYR A 808 -12.05 -27.68 -9.83
N ASP A 809 -10.77 -27.34 -9.98
CA ASP A 809 -10.11 -27.24 -11.29
C ASP A 809 -9.99 -28.63 -11.93
N GLN A 810 -9.69 -29.68 -11.13
CA GLN A 810 -9.64 -31.06 -11.59
C GLN A 810 -11.01 -31.56 -12.05
N ALA A 811 -12.08 -31.28 -11.29
CA ALA A 811 -13.44 -31.64 -11.69
C ALA A 811 -13.87 -30.90 -12.97
N LEU A 812 -13.52 -29.60 -13.08
CA LEU A 812 -13.76 -28.83 -14.29
C LEU A 812 -13.04 -29.43 -15.51
N ASP A 813 -11.78 -29.82 -15.33
CA ASP A 813 -10.96 -30.43 -16.37
C ASP A 813 -11.54 -31.78 -16.85
N GLN A 814 -11.88 -32.67 -15.91
CA GLN A 814 -12.45 -34.00 -16.22
C GLN A 814 -13.76 -33.91 -17.02
N GLU A 815 -14.57 -32.90 -16.76
CA GLU A 815 -15.84 -32.69 -17.45
C GLU A 815 -15.70 -31.87 -18.74
N SER A 816 -14.54 -31.29 -19.02
CA SER A 816 -14.30 -30.47 -20.22
C SER A 816 -14.15 -31.33 -21.48
N LEU A 817 -14.31 -30.69 -22.65
CA LEU A 817 -14.12 -31.37 -23.95
C LEU A 817 -12.68 -31.83 -24.19
N ASN A 818 -11.73 -31.27 -23.45
CA ASN A 818 -10.29 -31.48 -23.59
C ASN A 818 -9.67 -31.83 -22.22
N ALA A 819 -10.20 -32.86 -21.56
CA ALA A 819 -9.72 -33.33 -20.27
C ALA A 819 -8.24 -33.72 -20.30
N GLY A 820 -7.48 -33.32 -19.28
CA GLY A 820 -6.03 -33.53 -19.18
C GLY A 820 -5.18 -32.56 -19.99
N GLU A 821 -5.80 -31.60 -20.69
CA GLU A 821 -5.15 -30.59 -21.52
C GLU A 821 -5.59 -29.18 -21.11
N GLN A 822 -4.86 -28.16 -21.55
CA GLN A 822 -5.19 -26.75 -21.30
C GLN A 822 -5.33 -26.38 -19.81
N ILE A 823 -4.57 -27.04 -18.93
CA ILE A 823 -4.72 -26.88 -17.47
C ILE A 823 -4.42 -25.44 -17.03
N PHE A 824 -3.37 -24.82 -17.57
CA PHE A 824 -3.03 -23.43 -17.26
C PHE A 824 -4.11 -22.47 -17.75
N GLU A 825 -4.66 -22.71 -18.94
CA GLU A 825 -5.77 -21.91 -19.47
C GLU A 825 -7.04 -22.04 -18.62
N LYS A 826 -7.35 -23.25 -18.14
CA LYS A 826 -8.55 -23.52 -17.32
C LYS A 826 -8.54 -22.82 -15.97
N ILE A 827 -7.36 -22.51 -15.42
CA ILE A 827 -7.24 -21.83 -14.12
C ILE A 827 -7.04 -20.31 -14.24
N ILE A 828 -6.95 -19.77 -15.47
CA ILE A 828 -6.68 -18.34 -15.75
C ILE A 828 -7.77 -17.67 -16.58
N SER A 829 -8.24 -18.30 -17.65
CA SER A 829 -8.99 -17.60 -18.69
C SER A 829 -10.48 -17.41 -18.37
N GLY A 830 -11.08 -16.40 -19.02
CA GLY A 830 -12.44 -15.94 -18.74
C GLY A 830 -13.55 -16.94 -19.07
N MET A 831 -13.28 -18.02 -19.81
CA MET A 831 -14.25 -19.10 -19.99
C MET A 831 -14.49 -19.89 -18.69
N TYR A 832 -13.49 -19.99 -17.81
CA TYR A 832 -13.50 -20.96 -16.72
C TYR A 832 -13.59 -20.36 -15.32
N LEU A 833 -13.13 -19.11 -15.11
CA LEU A 833 -13.12 -18.48 -13.78
C LEU A 833 -14.49 -18.49 -13.10
N GLY A 834 -15.54 -18.12 -13.83
CA GLY A 834 -16.90 -18.15 -13.30
C GLY A 834 -17.41 -19.56 -12.97
N ASP A 835 -17.01 -20.59 -13.74
CA ASP A 835 -17.40 -21.98 -13.45
C ASP A 835 -16.66 -22.51 -12.21
N ILE A 836 -15.43 -22.08 -11.95
CA ILE A 836 -14.72 -22.41 -10.71
C ILE A 836 -15.46 -21.84 -9.50
N VAL A 837 -15.82 -20.55 -9.52
CA VAL A 837 -16.64 -19.93 -8.45
C VAL A 837 -17.96 -20.69 -8.27
N ARG A 838 -18.65 -21.02 -9.37
CA ARG A 838 -19.90 -21.79 -9.33
C ARG A 838 -19.70 -23.16 -8.68
N ARG A 839 -18.62 -23.88 -8.98
CA ARG A 839 -18.33 -25.21 -8.39
C ARG A 839 -18.14 -25.14 -6.89
N VAL A 840 -17.42 -24.12 -6.40
CA VAL A 840 -17.25 -23.91 -4.95
C VAL A 840 -18.59 -23.59 -4.31
N LEU A 841 -19.38 -22.69 -4.90
CA LEU A 841 -20.73 -22.36 -4.43
C LEU A 841 -21.68 -23.57 -4.44
N CYS A 842 -21.58 -24.43 -5.46
CA CYS A 842 -22.36 -25.67 -5.56
C CYS A 842 -22.00 -26.62 -4.41
N LYS A 843 -20.71 -26.85 -4.15
CA LYS A 843 -20.26 -27.68 -3.03
C LYS A 843 -20.73 -27.11 -1.68
N MET A 844 -20.64 -25.80 -1.49
CA MET A 844 -21.15 -25.13 -0.28
C MET A 844 -22.66 -25.28 -0.13
N ALA A 845 -23.42 -25.22 -1.24
CA ALA A 845 -24.87 -25.45 -1.21
C ALA A 845 -25.21 -26.90 -0.87
N GLU A 846 -24.54 -27.86 -1.51
CA GLU A 846 -24.79 -29.30 -1.35
C GLU A 846 -24.39 -29.84 0.02
N GLU A 847 -23.20 -29.47 0.47
CA GLU A 847 -22.62 -30.06 1.66
C GLU A 847 -22.97 -29.30 2.93
N ALA A 848 -23.24 -28.01 2.80
CA ALA A 848 -23.34 -27.08 3.92
C ALA A 848 -24.61 -26.23 3.90
N GLY A 849 -25.57 -26.48 3.00
CA GLY A 849 -26.83 -25.76 2.96
C GLY A 849 -26.67 -24.24 2.82
N PHE A 850 -25.60 -23.78 2.14
CA PHE A 850 -25.19 -22.37 2.10
C PHE A 850 -26.27 -21.42 1.56
N PHE A 851 -27.15 -21.91 0.69
CA PHE A 851 -28.32 -21.20 0.16
C PHE A 851 -29.66 -21.78 0.66
N GLY A 852 -29.64 -22.55 1.75
CA GLY A 852 -30.79 -23.29 2.30
C GLY A 852 -30.76 -24.79 1.96
N ASP A 853 -31.85 -25.49 2.32
CA ASP A 853 -31.95 -26.96 2.25
C ASP A 853 -32.03 -27.53 0.83
N THR A 854 -32.37 -26.69 -0.15
CA THR A 854 -32.53 -27.09 -1.55
C THR A 854 -31.49 -26.39 -2.42
N VAL A 855 -30.65 -27.18 -3.09
CA VAL A 855 -29.68 -26.64 -4.05
C VAL A 855 -30.42 -26.17 -5.31
N PRO A 856 -30.30 -24.88 -5.70
CA PRO A 856 -30.94 -24.37 -6.90
C PRO A 856 -30.49 -25.16 -8.15
N PRO A 857 -31.41 -25.65 -9.01
CA PRO A 857 -31.04 -26.44 -10.18
C PRO A 857 -30.08 -25.71 -11.13
N LYS A 858 -30.24 -24.39 -11.27
CA LYS A 858 -29.36 -23.57 -12.10
C LYS A 858 -27.92 -23.53 -11.60
N LEU A 859 -27.67 -23.67 -10.29
CA LEU A 859 -26.32 -23.71 -9.72
C LEU A 859 -25.51 -24.95 -10.19
N ARG A 860 -26.21 -26.02 -10.59
CA ARG A 860 -25.61 -27.23 -11.20
C ARG A 860 -25.33 -27.07 -12.69
N THR A 861 -25.85 -26.02 -13.33
CA THR A 861 -25.68 -25.79 -14.76
C THR A 861 -24.28 -25.23 -15.02
N ARG A 862 -23.46 -25.99 -15.76
CA ARG A 862 -22.08 -25.61 -16.08
C ARG A 862 -22.05 -24.31 -16.88
N PHE A 863 -21.02 -23.50 -16.64
CA PHE A 863 -20.75 -22.24 -17.35
C PHE A 863 -21.87 -21.19 -17.29
N VAL A 864 -22.86 -21.36 -16.39
CA VAL A 864 -23.97 -20.39 -16.23
C VAL A 864 -23.51 -19.07 -15.62
N LEU A 865 -22.45 -19.10 -14.79
CA LEU A 865 -21.79 -17.92 -14.26
C LEU A 865 -20.58 -17.61 -15.15
N ARG A 866 -20.61 -16.51 -15.90
CA ARG A 866 -19.52 -16.10 -16.77
C ARG A 866 -18.71 -14.99 -16.09
N THR A 867 -17.51 -14.74 -16.62
CA THR A 867 -16.59 -13.74 -16.06
C THR A 867 -17.15 -12.32 -15.98
N PRO A 868 -17.96 -11.81 -16.93
CA PRO A 868 -18.57 -10.49 -16.76
C PRO A 868 -19.49 -10.40 -15.53
N GLU A 869 -20.27 -11.44 -15.24
CA GLU A 869 -21.10 -11.45 -14.04
C GLU A 869 -20.27 -11.61 -12.77
N MET A 870 -19.23 -12.45 -12.79
CA MET A 870 -18.26 -12.56 -11.70
C MET A 870 -17.55 -11.22 -11.42
N SER A 871 -17.10 -10.53 -12.47
CA SER A 871 -16.49 -9.20 -12.39
C SER A 871 -17.44 -8.18 -11.78
N ALA A 872 -18.70 -8.15 -12.22
CA ALA A 872 -19.71 -7.27 -11.65
C ALA A 872 -19.98 -7.55 -10.16
N MET A 873 -19.96 -8.82 -9.74
CA MET A 873 -20.08 -9.17 -8.32
C MET A 873 -18.84 -8.77 -7.52
N HIS A 874 -17.64 -8.89 -8.10
CA HIS A 874 -16.38 -8.52 -7.44
C HIS A 874 -16.25 -7.01 -7.23
N HIS A 875 -16.66 -6.21 -8.21
CA HIS A 875 -16.65 -4.74 -8.15
C HIS A 875 -17.79 -4.15 -7.29
N ASP A 876 -18.67 -4.98 -6.71
CA ASP A 876 -19.81 -4.46 -5.97
C ASP A 876 -19.36 -3.82 -4.65
N THR A 877 -19.32 -2.50 -4.62
CA THR A 877 -19.01 -1.70 -3.42
C THR A 877 -20.27 -1.11 -2.78
N SER A 878 -21.47 -1.54 -3.19
CA SER A 878 -22.71 -1.04 -2.58
C SER A 878 -22.80 -1.46 -1.11
N PRO A 879 -23.40 -0.63 -0.22
CA PRO A 879 -23.42 -0.90 1.22
C PRO A 879 -24.01 -2.25 1.62
N ASP A 880 -24.93 -2.80 0.81
CA ASP A 880 -25.56 -4.08 1.04
C ASP A 880 -25.13 -5.17 0.03
N LEU A 881 -24.25 -4.87 -0.93
CA LEU A 881 -23.92 -5.75 -2.05
C LEU A 881 -25.14 -6.11 -2.91
N ALA A 882 -25.90 -5.10 -3.33
CA ALA A 882 -27.11 -5.25 -4.12
C ALA A 882 -26.87 -5.90 -5.49
N VAL A 883 -25.73 -5.62 -6.14
CA VAL A 883 -25.38 -6.21 -7.44
C VAL A 883 -25.15 -7.71 -7.26
N VAL A 884 -24.45 -8.13 -6.20
CA VAL A 884 -24.28 -9.55 -5.86
C VAL A 884 -25.63 -10.22 -5.66
N GLY A 885 -26.52 -9.60 -4.87
CA GLY A 885 -27.88 -10.10 -4.65
C GLY A 885 -28.67 -10.26 -5.95
N SER A 886 -28.63 -9.25 -6.84
CA SER A 886 -29.29 -9.29 -8.14
C SER A 886 -28.72 -10.41 -9.02
N LYS A 887 -27.39 -10.53 -9.14
CA LYS A 887 -26.76 -11.56 -9.97
C LYS A 887 -27.04 -12.97 -9.46
N LEU A 888 -27.04 -13.19 -8.15
CA LEU A 888 -27.42 -14.49 -7.57
C LEU A 888 -28.86 -14.87 -7.92
N ASN A 889 -29.78 -13.89 -7.87
CA ASN A 889 -31.17 -14.12 -8.25
C ASN A 889 -31.32 -14.35 -9.76
N ASP A 890 -30.77 -13.48 -10.59
CA ASP A 890 -30.94 -13.50 -12.04
C ASP A 890 -30.34 -14.77 -12.67
N ILE A 891 -29.14 -15.15 -12.21
CA ILE A 891 -28.37 -16.27 -12.76
C ILE A 891 -28.85 -17.60 -12.16
N PHE A 892 -28.96 -17.68 -10.83
CA PHE A 892 -29.18 -18.95 -10.14
C PHE A 892 -30.61 -19.13 -9.59
N GLY A 893 -31.43 -18.08 -9.57
CA GLY A 893 -32.72 -18.08 -8.88
C GLY A 893 -32.59 -18.03 -7.36
N ILE A 894 -31.47 -17.52 -6.84
CA ILE A 894 -31.22 -17.41 -5.39
C ILE A 894 -31.63 -16.01 -4.93
N SER A 895 -32.81 -15.92 -4.32
CA SER A 895 -33.33 -14.69 -3.71
C SER A 895 -33.02 -14.61 -2.21
N ASP A 896 -33.30 -13.45 -1.60
CA ASP A 896 -33.32 -13.24 -0.15
C ASP A 896 -32.00 -13.57 0.58
N THR A 897 -30.86 -13.37 -0.10
CA THR A 897 -29.53 -13.64 0.48
C THR A 897 -29.14 -12.61 1.54
N SER A 898 -28.57 -13.10 2.64
CA SER A 898 -28.01 -12.20 3.67
C SER A 898 -26.80 -11.44 3.13
N PHE A 899 -26.45 -10.33 3.78
CA PHE A 899 -25.26 -9.57 3.46
C PHE A 899 -23.99 -10.43 3.59
N GLU A 900 -23.93 -11.29 4.61
CA GLU A 900 -22.82 -12.20 4.87
C GLU A 900 -22.66 -13.25 3.76
N THR A 901 -23.76 -13.82 3.27
CA THR A 901 -23.75 -14.72 2.10
C THR A 901 -23.19 -14.00 0.88
N ARG A 902 -23.65 -12.78 0.61
CA ARG A 902 -23.17 -11.96 -0.51
C ARG A 902 -21.68 -11.64 -0.38
N ARG A 903 -21.20 -11.31 0.83
CA ARG A 903 -19.78 -11.08 1.10
C ARG A 903 -18.91 -12.30 0.79
N VAL A 904 -19.34 -13.49 1.19
CA VAL A 904 -18.60 -14.72 0.87
C VAL A 904 -18.50 -14.95 -0.64
N VAL A 905 -19.55 -14.61 -1.40
CA VAL A 905 -19.52 -14.68 -2.87
C VAL A 905 -18.50 -13.69 -3.45
N VAL A 906 -18.44 -12.46 -2.94
CA VAL A 906 -17.42 -11.46 -3.34
C VAL A 906 -16.01 -12.00 -3.08
N GLU A 907 -15.76 -12.55 -1.88
CA GLU A 907 -14.44 -13.08 -1.52
C GLU A 907 -14.05 -14.30 -2.38
N LEU A 908 -15.00 -15.18 -2.74
CA LEU A 908 -14.72 -16.26 -3.69
C LEU A 908 -14.34 -15.73 -5.07
N CYS A 909 -15.02 -14.68 -5.55
CA CYS A 909 -14.64 -14.03 -6.80
C CYS A 909 -13.22 -13.45 -6.70
N ASN A 910 -12.90 -12.79 -5.59
CA ASN A 910 -11.58 -12.23 -5.32
C ASN A 910 -10.46 -13.30 -5.33
N ILE A 911 -10.67 -14.42 -4.64
CA ILE A 911 -9.71 -15.53 -4.57
C ILE A 911 -9.40 -16.08 -5.98
N VAL A 912 -10.44 -16.34 -6.78
CA VAL A 912 -10.29 -16.89 -8.13
C VAL A 912 -9.62 -15.88 -9.07
N ALA A 913 -10.05 -14.61 -9.05
CA ALA A 913 -9.47 -13.56 -9.88
C ALA A 913 -8.00 -13.30 -9.52
N THR A 914 -7.68 -13.22 -8.22
CA THR A 914 -6.33 -13.01 -7.71
C THR A 914 -5.42 -14.15 -8.14
N ARG A 915 -5.82 -15.41 -7.94
CA ARG A 915 -5.04 -16.57 -8.37
C ARG A 915 -4.73 -16.52 -9.87
N ALA A 916 -5.75 -16.25 -10.70
CA ALA A 916 -5.61 -16.17 -12.15
C ALA A 916 -4.66 -15.06 -12.60
N ALA A 917 -4.79 -13.86 -12.01
CA ALA A 917 -3.93 -12.71 -12.31
C ALA A 917 -2.47 -12.98 -11.93
N ARG A 918 -2.23 -13.57 -10.75
CA ARG A 918 -0.89 -13.90 -10.26
C ARG A 918 -0.20 -14.96 -11.11
N LEU A 919 -0.94 -15.98 -11.53
CA LEU A 919 -0.40 -17.00 -12.46
C LEU A 919 -0.11 -16.42 -13.84
N SER A 920 -0.94 -15.47 -14.32
CA SER A 920 -0.67 -14.76 -15.58
C SER A 920 0.64 -13.96 -15.49
N ALA A 921 0.90 -13.28 -14.37
CA ALA A 921 2.16 -12.58 -14.12
C ALA A 921 3.37 -13.54 -14.08
N ALA A 922 3.24 -14.71 -13.45
CA ALA A 922 4.28 -15.73 -13.46
C ALA A 922 4.56 -16.29 -14.86
N GLY A 923 3.52 -16.48 -15.68
CA GLY A 923 3.67 -16.86 -17.08
C GLY A 923 4.42 -15.80 -17.90
N ILE A 924 4.08 -14.52 -17.72
CA ILE A 924 4.80 -13.40 -18.35
C ILE A 924 6.27 -13.37 -17.92
N LEU A 925 6.55 -13.55 -16.62
CA LEU A 925 7.93 -13.66 -16.14
C LEU A 925 8.67 -14.83 -16.83
N GLY A 926 8.04 -15.99 -16.98
CA GLY A 926 8.64 -17.13 -17.69
C GLY A 926 9.04 -16.79 -19.14
N ILE A 927 8.23 -15.99 -19.84
CA ILE A 927 8.56 -15.48 -21.18
C ILE A 927 9.73 -14.51 -21.12
N LEU A 928 9.73 -13.56 -20.18
CA LEU A 928 10.83 -12.61 -20.01
C LEU A 928 12.14 -13.34 -19.73
N MET A 929 12.14 -14.35 -18.86
CA MET A 929 13.29 -15.22 -18.59
C MET A 929 13.74 -15.94 -19.86
N LYS A 930 12.81 -16.47 -20.66
CA LYS A 930 13.13 -17.13 -21.92
C LYS A 930 13.82 -16.21 -22.93
N MET A 931 13.47 -14.93 -22.89
CA MET A 931 14.04 -13.88 -23.74
C MET A 931 15.32 -13.26 -23.17
N GLY A 932 15.73 -13.62 -21.95
CA GLY A 932 16.84 -12.95 -21.23
C GLY A 932 16.53 -11.49 -20.91
N LYS A 933 15.26 -11.16 -20.68
CA LYS A 933 14.75 -9.81 -20.38
C LYS A 933 14.19 -9.68 -18.96
N ASP A 934 14.48 -10.65 -18.09
CA ASP A 934 14.13 -10.65 -16.67
C ASP A 934 15.20 -10.02 -15.78
N THR A 935 16.39 -9.74 -16.33
CA THR A 935 17.52 -9.09 -15.64
C THR A 935 18.18 -8.06 -16.56
N MET A 936 18.74 -6.98 -16.00
CA MET A 936 19.53 -6.00 -16.76
C MET A 936 21.00 -6.41 -16.85
N ASP A 937 21.52 -6.56 -18.08
CA ASP A 937 22.96 -6.51 -18.31
C ASP A 937 23.43 -5.04 -18.30
N GLU A 938 24.62 -4.75 -17.74
CA GLU A 938 25.18 -3.40 -17.49
C GLU A 938 25.37 -2.50 -18.75
N GLY A 939 24.86 -2.89 -19.93
CA GLY A 939 24.91 -2.13 -21.18
C GLY A 939 23.58 -1.89 -21.91
N GLU A 940 22.48 -2.58 -21.57
CA GLU A 940 21.21 -2.52 -22.31
C GLU A 940 20.10 -1.77 -21.54
N LYS A 941 20.05 -0.43 -21.69
CA LYS A 941 18.98 0.41 -21.12
C LYS A 941 17.67 0.39 -21.92
N GLN A 942 17.28 -0.74 -22.53
CA GLN A 942 16.11 -0.75 -23.40
C GLN A 942 14.86 -1.26 -22.68
N ARG A 943 13.81 -0.41 -22.69
CA ARG A 943 12.48 -0.74 -22.19
C ARG A 943 11.92 -1.96 -22.93
N THR A 944 11.29 -2.88 -22.21
CA THR A 944 10.61 -4.06 -22.76
C THR A 944 9.11 -3.90 -22.56
N VAL A 945 8.34 -4.02 -23.64
CA VAL A 945 6.89 -3.91 -23.60
C VAL A 945 6.24 -5.27 -23.90
N ILE A 946 5.24 -5.62 -23.11
CA ILE A 946 4.37 -6.77 -23.30
C ILE A 946 2.99 -6.26 -23.74
N ALA A 947 2.62 -6.54 -24.97
CA ALA A 947 1.30 -6.18 -25.50
C ALA A 947 0.25 -7.18 -24.98
N VAL A 948 -0.79 -6.70 -24.31
CA VAL A 948 -1.83 -7.57 -23.75
C VAL A 948 -3.19 -7.20 -24.34
N ASP A 949 -3.95 -8.21 -24.75
CA ASP A 949 -5.29 -8.07 -25.32
C ASP A 949 -6.23 -9.14 -24.73
N GLY A 950 -7.54 -8.94 -24.87
CA GLY A 950 -8.58 -9.88 -24.44
C GLY A 950 -9.50 -9.31 -23.36
N GLY A 951 -10.79 -9.70 -23.45
CA GLY A 951 -11.84 -9.12 -22.61
C GLY A 951 -11.70 -9.34 -21.10
N LEU A 952 -10.94 -10.34 -20.65
CA LEU A 952 -10.64 -10.50 -19.21
C LEU A 952 -9.68 -9.39 -18.74
N PHE A 953 -8.64 -9.09 -19.50
CA PHE A 953 -7.71 -8.00 -19.16
C PHE A 953 -8.31 -6.61 -19.40
N GLU A 954 -9.11 -6.44 -20.45
CA GLU A 954 -9.73 -5.16 -20.80
C GLU A 954 -10.77 -4.72 -19.76
N HIS A 955 -11.70 -5.62 -19.42
CA HIS A 955 -12.90 -5.25 -18.66
C HIS A 955 -12.85 -5.61 -17.17
N TYR A 956 -11.90 -6.43 -16.72
CA TYR A 956 -11.81 -6.83 -15.31
C TYR A 956 -10.67 -6.06 -14.61
N THR A 957 -11.01 -4.91 -14.00
CA THR A 957 -10.01 -3.95 -13.52
C THR A 957 -9.19 -4.44 -12.34
N GLU A 958 -9.76 -5.20 -11.39
CA GLU A 958 -9.01 -5.79 -10.28
C GLU A 958 -8.05 -6.89 -10.76
N PHE A 959 -8.47 -7.70 -11.74
CA PHE A 959 -7.59 -8.70 -12.34
C PHE A 959 -6.36 -8.03 -12.98
N ARG A 960 -6.58 -6.98 -13.79
CA ARG A 960 -5.49 -6.23 -14.44
C ARG A 960 -4.55 -5.59 -13.40
N SER A 961 -5.11 -4.96 -12.38
CA SER A 961 -4.32 -4.32 -11.30
C SER A 961 -3.49 -5.34 -10.52
N CYS A 962 -4.09 -6.50 -10.19
CA CYS A 962 -3.42 -7.59 -9.49
C CYS A 962 -2.27 -8.17 -10.33
N LEU A 963 -2.49 -8.37 -11.63
CA LEU A 963 -1.48 -8.87 -12.56
C LEU A 963 -0.28 -7.91 -12.61
N GLN A 964 -0.51 -6.61 -12.81
CA GLN A 964 0.57 -5.61 -12.85
C GLN A 964 1.35 -5.55 -11.53
N SER A 965 0.64 -5.48 -10.40
CA SER A 965 1.27 -5.44 -9.08
C SER A 965 2.13 -6.67 -8.82
N THR A 966 1.62 -7.85 -9.18
CA THR A 966 2.35 -9.11 -8.99
C THR A 966 3.56 -9.23 -9.90
N LEU A 967 3.46 -8.75 -11.15
CA LEU A 967 4.60 -8.73 -12.06
C LEU A 967 5.71 -7.80 -11.51
N ASN A 968 5.33 -6.65 -10.96
CA ASN A 968 6.28 -5.73 -10.31
C ASN A 968 6.95 -6.40 -9.09
N GLU A 969 6.18 -7.09 -8.26
CA GLU A 969 6.70 -7.81 -7.09
C GLU A 969 7.67 -8.94 -7.48
N LEU A 970 7.39 -9.64 -8.59
CA LEU A 970 8.23 -10.71 -9.13
C LEU A 970 9.54 -10.20 -9.73
N LEU A 971 9.52 -9.03 -10.37
CA LEU A 971 10.68 -8.41 -11.03
C LEU A 971 11.55 -7.56 -10.08
N GLY A 972 10.98 -7.04 -8.98
CA GLY A 972 11.71 -6.18 -8.06
C GLY A 972 12.16 -4.88 -8.75
N ASP A 973 13.45 -4.56 -8.66
CA ASP A 973 14.01 -3.33 -9.26
C ASP A 973 13.89 -3.32 -10.80
N GLU A 974 13.84 -4.51 -11.42
CA GLU A 974 13.70 -4.67 -12.88
C GLU A 974 12.31 -4.28 -13.41
N ALA A 975 11.33 -4.12 -12.52
CA ALA A 975 9.98 -3.71 -12.87
C ALA A 975 9.95 -2.34 -13.57
N ALA A 976 10.94 -1.48 -13.34
CA ALA A 976 11.05 -0.18 -14.00
C ALA A 976 11.25 -0.28 -15.53
N HIS A 977 11.69 -1.43 -16.03
CA HIS A 977 12.04 -1.65 -17.43
C HIS A 977 11.03 -2.50 -18.20
N VAL A 978 10.05 -3.10 -17.52
CA VAL A 978 9.00 -3.93 -18.12
C VAL A 978 7.67 -3.21 -18.02
N VAL A 979 7.00 -3.01 -19.16
CA VAL A 979 5.67 -2.38 -19.19
C VAL A 979 4.66 -3.28 -19.88
N ILE A 980 3.50 -3.43 -19.27
CA ILE A 980 2.34 -4.03 -19.91
C ILE A 980 1.54 -2.92 -20.60
N GLU A 981 1.32 -3.06 -21.90
CA GLU A 981 0.52 -2.11 -22.68
C GLU A 981 -0.72 -2.82 -23.24
N HIS A 982 -1.88 -2.20 -23.07
CA HIS A 982 -3.12 -2.71 -23.63
C HIS A 982 -3.14 -2.50 -25.15
N ALA A 983 -3.30 -3.58 -25.92
CA ALA A 983 -3.32 -3.55 -27.37
C ALA A 983 -4.76 -3.61 -27.90
N ASN A 984 -5.44 -2.45 -27.91
CA ASN A 984 -6.79 -2.32 -28.47
C ASN A 984 -6.83 -2.82 -29.92
N ASP A 985 -7.67 -3.83 -30.20
CA ASP A 985 -7.83 -4.44 -31.53
C ASP A 985 -6.53 -4.99 -32.15
N GLY A 986 -5.60 -5.43 -31.29
CA GLY A 986 -4.28 -5.90 -31.70
C GLY A 986 -4.35 -7.07 -32.68
N SER A 987 -5.26 -8.02 -32.46
CA SER A 987 -5.40 -9.23 -33.29
C SER A 987 -5.80 -8.92 -34.74
N GLY A 988 -6.83 -8.09 -34.94
CA GLY A 988 -7.38 -7.76 -36.26
C GLY A 988 -6.48 -6.84 -37.07
N ILE A 989 -5.98 -5.77 -36.45
CA ILE A 989 -5.04 -4.84 -37.09
C ILE A 989 -3.72 -5.55 -37.38
N GLY A 990 -3.23 -6.37 -36.46
CA GLY A 990 -2.02 -7.16 -36.63
C GLY A 990 -2.07 -8.09 -37.82
N ALA A 991 -3.18 -8.79 -38.04
CA ALA A 991 -3.33 -9.65 -39.22
C ALA A 991 -3.36 -8.85 -40.53
N ALA A 992 -4.01 -7.68 -40.56
CA ALA A 992 -3.95 -6.79 -41.72
C ALA A 992 -2.51 -6.32 -42.00
N LEU A 993 -1.75 -5.97 -40.96
CA LEU A 993 -0.35 -5.54 -41.09
C LEU A 993 0.56 -6.68 -41.56
N LEU A 994 0.37 -7.90 -41.07
CA LEU A 994 1.13 -9.07 -41.52
C LEU A 994 0.80 -9.45 -42.95
N ALA A 995 -0.48 -9.36 -43.35
CA ALA A 995 -0.91 -9.52 -44.73
C ALA A 995 -0.26 -8.47 -45.65
N ALA A 996 -0.19 -7.21 -45.21
CA ALA A 996 0.50 -6.15 -45.95
C ALA A 996 2.02 -6.42 -46.08
N SER A 997 2.65 -6.83 -44.98
CA SER A 997 4.11 -7.07 -44.92
C SER A 997 4.56 -8.26 -45.79
N HIS A 998 3.65 -9.20 -46.08
CA HIS A 998 3.90 -10.39 -46.87
C HIS A 998 3.18 -10.39 -48.24
N SER A 999 2.48 -9.30 -48.58
CA SER A 999 1.93 -9.12 -49.91
C SER A 999 3.06 -8.89 -50.91
N GLN A 1000 2.86 -9.39 -52.14
CA GLN A 1000 3.80 -9.20 -53.27
C GLN A 1000 3.32 -8.08 -54.21
N TYR A 1001 2.18 -7.44 -53.90
CA TYR A 1001 1.44 -6.55 -54.80
C TYR A 1001 1.18 -5.15 -54.23
N ILE A 1002 1.77 -4.86 -53.07
CA ILE A 1002 1.68 -3.59 -52.30
C ILE A 1002 3.10 -3.12 -52.06
#